data_AF-A0A2V8N0C5-F1
#
_entry.id   AF-A0A2V8N0C5-F1
#
_cell.length_a   1.000
_cell.length_b   1.000
_cell.length_c   1.000
_cell.angle_alpha   90.00
_cell.angle_beta   90.00
_cell.angle_gamma   90.00
#
_symmetry.space_group_name_H-M   'P 1'
#
loop_
_entity.id
_entity.type
_entity.pdbx_description
1 polymer ?
#
loop_
_entity_poly.entity_id
_entity_poly.type
_entity_poly.pdbx_seq_one_letter_code
_entity_poly.pdbx_strand_id
1 'polypeptide(L)'
;MRTQAMNAKRIALTLLVLIVVSINASAATTVIVQIAKNADINSIAASLGGTILDSISGDSTYLLSIPSMPGTLPPGVLSMTVDTPLVLPRFRGAGLSVAANAGALPWYANQPAFQLINAPSARGKSTGRGVIVADVDARVDVSHPALRGHLTAGYDFIGNTDLKTRTGATLEQSTASFLDQSTASFLDQSTASFLDQSTASFLDQSTASFLDQSTASFLDQSTASFLEAGTAGHGHATMVAGIIAALAPDALIMPLRAFDDNGIGDAFQVAKAIRYAVRNGAQVINLSLGLTSDAAEVRSAINFAIANNVAVVAAGGNNNSSQPHYPAALPNVIGAAATDLHDLKASFSDFGQSVFVAAPGVEIITAYPGGYAVGSGTSFSSAIVAAEVALIRSLTTNGIYDAVAASAVNIDVVNPAYAGQLGYGRIDLLAAVSSMPQRTSAIPQGRASRNFDRYIVRFSPGSGKADRAVAAGQAGASVRFNYDIVESIAIEAPPQALQGLARNPNVIEIVPDQAVFASQAAVDSTGSFAGGSSGSGGGTGQVTPSGITRVGTPNTGSDGFGVGVAIMDSGIDFVNTDLAPASQTFSAFGGTCQDDNGHGTAVAGLVAALNNTTGIVGVAPKSTLYCVKVLDSAAVGSDSNIIAGLDWINKNWNLVTPNIRVVNMSLGRAGTISDNSSYRTAIQALYNKGIVVVTAAGNDATVTVTQRVPMAYPEVLNVASTTALKGTTACKSQAAIVADSASYFTTDGKFDPISKIGITISAPGEDSENINSACGVTSVGMLTTNRGSGTVRASGSSVSAPLVSGVVARLMQKGNSGVENIRSILRSTASQFGTAPLDSRLSGYTFDGEREGIAKPP
;
A
#
# COMPACT_ATOMS: atom_id res chain seq x y z
N MET A 1 58.31 25.36 62.03
CA MET A 1 57.33 26.21 61.29
C MET A 1 57.48 26.18 59.76
N ARG A 2 58.68 26.00 59.16
CA ARG A 2 58.83 25.91 57.68
C ARG A 2 58.35 24.58 57.05
N THR A 3 58.33 23.48 57.80
CA THR A 3 57.92 22.15 57.30
C THR A 3 56.40 21.96 57.27
N GLN A 4 55.64 22.62 58.17
CA GLN A 4 54.17 22.59 58.14
C GLN A 4 53.58 23.42 56.99
N ALA A 5 54.25 24.50 56.58
CA ALA A 5 53.82 25.32 55.45
C ALA A 5 54.01 24.62 54.07
N MET A 6 54.97 23.70 53.95
CA MET A 6 55.16 22.91 52.72
C MET A 6 54.16 21.77 52.58
N ASN A 7 53.75 21.13 53.69
CA ASN A 7 52.72 20.09 53.65
C ASN A 7 51.32 20.68 53.42
N ALA A 8 51.01 21.86 53.97
CA ALA A 8 49.77 22.57 53.67
C ALA A 8 49.67 22.99 52.19
N LYS A 9 50.78 23.43 51.58
CA LYS A 9 50.83 23.76 50.14
C LYS A 9 50.74 22.53 49.24
N ARG A 10 51.33 21.38 49.64
CA ARG A 10 51.16 20.12 48.88
C ARG A 10 49.74 19.60 48.98
N ILE A 11 49.11 19.60 50.16
CA ILE A 11 47.71 19.18 50.34
C ILE A 11 46.75 20.12 49.61
N ALA A 12 46.98 21.44 49.64
CA ALA A 12 46.19 22.40 48.89
C ALA A 12 46.38 22.26 47.37
N LEU A 13 47.58 21.92 46.89
CA LEU A 13 47.83 21.65 45.47
C LEU A 13 47.24 20.31 45.03
N THR A 14 47.25 19.29 45.89
CA THR A 14 46.60 17.99 45.62
C THR A 14 45.08 18.10 45.68
N LEU A 15 44.50 18.91 46.59
CA LEU A 15 43.06 19.23 46.57
C LEU A 15 42.69 20.11 45.38
N LEU A 16 43.52 21.07 44.98
CA LEU A 16 43.29 21.89 43.79
C LEU A 16 43.41 21.04 42.51
N VAL A 17 44.32 20.07 42.46
CA VAL A 17 44.40 19.09 41.36
C VAL A 17 43.24 18.10 41.40
N LEU A 18 42.73 17.69 42.56
CA LEU A 18 41.50 16.87 42.65
C LEU A 18 40.23 17.68 42.31
N ILE A 19 40.18 18.97 42.62
CA ILE A 19 39.06 19.87 42.27
C ILE A 19 39.15 20.30 40.79
N VAL A 20 40.35 20.39 40.21
CA VAL A 20 40.60 20.66 38.77
C VAL A 20 40.65 19.37 37.94
N VAL A 21 40.58 18.19 38.54
CA VAL A 21 40.32 16.90 37.85
C VAL A 21 38.88 16.40 38.10
N SER A 22 38.07 17.16 38.84
CA SER A 22 36.61 16.97 38.95
C SER A 22 35.84 17.76 37.89
N ILE A 23 36.47 18.11 36.77
CA ILE A 23 35.78 18.72 35.63
C ILE A 23 35.02 17.60 34.92
N ASN A 24 33.72 17.50 35.22
CA ASN A 24 32.71 16.76 34.48
C ASN A 24 33.22 15.49 33.80
N ALA A 25 33.31 14.38 34.54
CA ALA A 25 33.04 13.08 33.93
C ALA A 25 31.55 13.07 33.52
N SER A 26 31.23 13.79 32.43
CA SER A 26 29.96 13.65 31.73
C SER A 26 29.87 12.18 31.36
N ALA A 27 28.85 11.48 31.86
CA ALA A 27 28.57 10.13 31.40
C ALA A 27 28.51 10.17 29.86
N ALA A 28 29.27 9.29 29.21
CA ALA A 28 29.28 9.26 27.74
C ALA A 28 27.85 9.08 27.23
N THR A 29 27.42 9.97 26.33
CA THR A 29 26.06 9.97 25.78
C THR A 29 26.02 8.99 24.62
N THR A 30 25.03 8.09 24.65
CA THR A 30 24.77 7.20 23.51
C THR A 30 23.86 7.92 22.51
N VAL A 31 24.28 7.97 21.25
CA VAL A 31 23.60 8.69 20.18
C VAL A 31 23.40 7.79 18.97
N ILE A 32 22.28 7.95 18.29
CA ILE A 32 22.02 7.33 17.00
C ILE A 32 22.39 8.34 15.92
N VAL A 33 23.26 7.93 15.00
CA VAL A 33 23.84 8.77 13.96
C VAL A 33 23.48 8.19 12.60
N GLN A 34 22.75 8.96 11.80
CA GLN A 34 22.55 8.66 10.39
C GLN A 34 23.56 9.45 9.56
N ILE A 35 24.26 8.77 8.65
CA ILE A 35 25.27 9.40 7.80
C ILE A 35 24.89 9.29 6.32
N ALA A 36 25.45 10.17 5.49
CA ALA A 36 25.34 10.08 4.05
C ALA A 36 26.02 8.81 3.53
N LYS A 37 25.50 8.21 2.45
CA LYS A 37 25.95 6.91 1.92
C LYS A 37 27.46 6.82 1.62
N ASN A 38 28.11 7.95 1.35
CA ASN A 38 29.54 8.02 1.03
C ASN A 38 30.39 8.60 2.18
N ALA A 39 29.79 8.85 3.34
CA ALA A 39 30.50 9.35 4.51
C ALA A 39 31.19 8.21 5.26
N ASP A 40 32.39 8.47 5.80
CA ASP A 40 33.14 7.51 6.60
C ASP A 40 32.79 7.66 8.09
N ILE A 41 32.13 6.64 8.65
CA ILE A 41 31.74 6.64 10.06
C ILE A 41 32.94 6.67 11.00
N ASN A 42 34.09 6.09 10.62
CA ASN A 42 35.27 6.06 11.48
C ASN A 42 35.84 7.47 11.66
N SER A 43 35.94 8.23 10.56
CA SER A 43 36.34 9.64 10.59
C SER A 43 35.36 10.49 11.41
N ILE A 44 34.05 10.26 11.26
CA ILE A 44 33.02 10.97 12.03
C ILE A 44 33.13 10.66 13.53
N ALA A 45 33.21 9.38 13.90
CA ALA A 45 33.35 8.96 15.31
C ALA A 45 34.62 9.54 15.94
N ALA A 46 35.75 9.50 15.23
CA ALA A 46 36.99 10.11 15.68
C ALA A 46 36.86 11.63 15.87
N SER A 47 36.18 12.33 14.96
CA SER A 47 35.96 13.79 15.06
C SER A 47 35.11 14.19 16.27
N LEU A 48 34.25 13.28 16.72
CA LEU A 48 33.39 13.47 17.89
C LEU A 48 34.05 13.03 19.21
N GLY A 49 35.27 12.49 19.15
CA GLY A 49 35.89 11.81 20.29
C GLY A 49 35.08 10.59 20.74
N GLY A 50 34.29 10.01 19.84
CA GLY A 50 33.34 8.95 20.11
C GLY A 50 33.80 7.56 19.69
N THR A 51 33.08 6.56 20.17
CA THR A 51 33.28 5.15 19.82
C THR A 51 32.02 4.60 19.16
N ILE A 52 32.18 3.84 18.08
CA ILE A 52 31.07 3.16 17.41
C ILE A 52 30.73 1.93 18.24
N LEU A 53 29.48 1.84 18.69
CA LEU A 53 28.96 0.74 19.50
C LEU A 53 28.26 -0.32 18.65
N ASP A 54 27.49 0.11 17.64
CA ASP A 54 26.71 -0.79 16.79
C ASP A 54 26.31 -0.11 15.46
N SER A 55 25.74 -0.87 14.52
CA SER A 55 25.21 -0.38 13.25
C SER A 55 23.94 -1.14 12.82
N ILE A 56 23.13 -0.47 12.01
CA ILE A 56 22.02 -1.09 11.27
C ILE A 56 22.51 -1.35 9.85
N SER A 57 22.75 -2.62 9.54
CA SER A 57 23.23 -3.04 8.22
C SER A 57 22.35 -2.46 7.10
N GLY A 58 22.97 -1.99 6.02
CA GLY A 58 22.29 -1.47 4.83
C GLY A 58 21.60 -0.10 4.97
N ASP A 59 21.75 0.60 6.10
CA ASP A 59 20.95 1.81 6.38
C ASP A 59 21.78 3.07 6.75
N SER A 60 23.12 2.96 6.73
CA SER A 60 24.05 4.05 7.12
C SER A 60 23.71 4.67 8.48
N THR A 61 23.15 3.86 9.39
CA THR A 61 22.72 4.27 10.74
C THR A 61 23.57 3.54 11.77
N TYR A 62 24.15 4.28 12.71
CA TYR A 62 25.14 3.80 13.67
C TYR A 62 24.81 4.26 15.08
N LEU A 63 25.12 3.43 16.07
CA LEU A 63 25.05 3.79 17.48
C LEU A 63 26.45 4.18 17.95
N LEU A 64 26.62 5.39 18.48
CA LEU A 64 27.90 5.90 18.96
C LEU A 64 27.80 6.27 20.44
N SER A 65 28.89 6.07 21.19
CA SER A 65 29.11 6.68 22.50
C SER A 65 30.03 7.87 22.35
N ILE A 66 29.54 9.08 22.64
CA ILE A 66 30.29 10.34 22.53
C ILE A 66 30.40 11.03 23.90
N PRO A 67 31.47 11.80 24.17
CA PRO A 67 31.64 12.51 25.44
C PRO A 67 30.61 13.64 25.65
N SER A 68 30.17 14.29 24.58
CA SER A 68 29.17 15.36 24.61
C SER A 68 28.56 15.60 23.22
N MET A 69 27.29 16.00 23.16
CA MET A 69 26.62 16.39 21.91
C MET A 69 27.32 17.60 21.25
N PRO A 70 27.62 17.55 19.94
CA PRO A 70 28.20 18.68 19.25
C PRO A 70 27.17 19.79 19.03
N GLY A 71 27.61 21.06 19.06
CA GLY A 71 26.73 22.21 18.76
C GLY A 71 26.32 22.31 17.28
N THR A 72 27.08 21.70 16.38
CA THR A 72 26.79 21.58 14.94
C THR A 72 27.15 20.18 14.45
N LEU A 73 26.33 19.61 13.57
CA LEU A 73 26.58 18.26 13.04
C LEU A 73 27.87 18.24 12.19
N PRO A 74 28.74 17.22 12.36
CA PRO A 74 29.91 17.04 11.50
C PRO A 74 29.50 16.84 10.03
N PRO A 75 30.34 17.25 9.06
CA PRO A 75 30.11 16.96 7.65
C PRO A 75 29.88 15.47 7.40
N GLY A 76 28.84 15.15 6.62
CA GLY A 76 28.45 13.77 6.32
C GLY A 76 27.47 13.15 7.33
N VAL A 77 27.20 13.79 8.47
CA VAL A 77 26.11 13.39 9.39
C VAL A 77 24.80 14.04 8.94
N LEU A 78 23.78 13.23 8.68
CA LEU A 78 22.44 13.66 8.30
C LEU A 78 21.56 13.94 9.52
N SER A 79 21.67 13.12 10.56
CA SER A 79 21.00 13.31 11.84
C SER A 79 21.81 12.69 12.98
N MET A 80 21.63 13.27 14.17
CA MET A 80 22.19 12.75 15.41
C MET A 80 21.17 12.97 16.53
N THR A 81 20.68 11.90 17.13
CA THR A 81 19.67 11.91 18.19
C THR A 81 20.23 11.16 19.41
N VAL A 82 19.77 11.53 20.61
CA VAL A 82 20.11 10.75 21.81
C VAL A 82 19.30 9.47 21.78
N ASP A 83 19.95 8.33 22.01
CA ASP A 83 19.27 7.05 22.07
C ASP A 83 18.29 7.04 23.25
N THR A 84 17.06 6.63 22.98
CA THR A 84 15.96 6.71 23.95
C THR A 84 15.83 5.36 24.65
N PRO A 85 15.94 5.30 25.99
CA PRO A 85 15.67 4.07 26.73
C PRO A 85 14.20 3.66 26.61
N LEU A 86 13.95 2.38 26.43
CA LEU A 86 12.63 1.77 26.40
C LEU A 86 12.49 0.80 27.58
N VAL A 87 11.28 0.73 28.14
CA VAL A 87 10.94 -0.26 29.15
C VAL A 87 9.67 -0.96 28.71
N LEU A 88 9.65 -2.30 28.74
CA LEU A 88 8.45 -3.06 28.46
C LEU A 88 7.32 -2.65 29.43
N PRO A 89 6.08 -2.52 28.95
CA PRO A 89 4.95 -2.20 29.80
C PRO A 89 4.81 -3.20 30.95
N ARG A 90 4.68 -2.70 32.19
CA ARG A 90 4.35 -3.58 33.32
C ARG A 90 2.94 -4.14 33.12
N PHE A 91 2.80 -5.46 33.24
CA PHE A 91 1.51 -6.16 33.20
C PHE A 91 1.14 -6.69 34.59
N ARG A 92 -0.17 -6.90 34.84
CA ARG A 92 -0.64 -7.59 36.04
C ARG A 92 -0.85 -9.06 35.70
N GLY A 93 -0.21 -9.98 36.42
CA GLY A 93 -0.41 -11.41 36.15
C GLY A 93 -0.17 -12.31 37.37
N ALA A 94 -0.72 -13.52 37.28
CA ALA A 94 -0.57 -14.57 38.27
C ALA A 94 -0.28 -15.92 37.56
N GLY A 95 0.62 -16.72 38.13
CA GLY A 95 0.94 -18.05 37.58
C GLY A 95 -0.21 -19.03 37.75
N LEU A 96 -0.42 -19.90 36.76
CA LEU A 96 -1.39 -20.98 36.81
C LEU A 96 -0.71 -22.33 36.97
N SER A 97 -1.07 -23.07 38.02
CA SER A 97 -0.71 -24.47 38.17
C SER A 97 -1.68 -25.35 37.38
N VAL A 98 -1.28 -25.80 36.18
CA VAL A 98 -2.07 -26.74 35.37
C VAL A 98 -1.29 -28.05 35.24
N ALA A 99 -1.94 -29.18 35.51
CA ALA A 99 -1.31 -30.50 35.41
C ALA A 99 -0.89 -30.78 33.95
N ALA A 100 0.32 -31.32 33.77
CA ALA A 100 1.11 -31.40 32.53
C ALA A 100 0.55 -32.27 31.38
N ASN A 101 -0.76 -32.59 31.35
CA ASN A 101 -1.38 -33.42 30.33
C ASN A 101 -2.40 -32.65 29.48
N ALA A 102 -1.93 -31.69 28.69
CA ALA A 102 -2.74 -31.06 27.64
C ALA A 102 -1.99 -31.11 26.30
N GLY A 103 -2.15 -32.21 25.59
CA GLY A 103 -1.66 -32.37 24.21
C GLY A 103 -2.55 -31.66 23.19
N ALA A 104 -1.91 -31.23 22.08
CA ALA A 104 -2.44 -30.70 20.82
C ALA A 104 -3.36 -29.45 20.91
N LEU A 105 -2.81 -28.33 20.42
CA LEU A 105 -3.25 -26.94 20.61
C LEU A 105 -3.32 -26.52 22.08
N PRO A 106 -2.90 -25.31 22.45
CA PRO A 106 -2.95 -24.93 23.85
C PRO A 106 -4.42 -24.98 24.29
N TRP A 107 -4.73 -25.74 25.33
CA TRP A 107 -6.10 -25.84 25.88
C TRP A 107 -6.75 -24.46 26.11
N TYR A 108 -5.93 -23.43 26.33
CA TYR A 108 -6.35 -22.03 26.47
C TYR A 108 -6.75 -21.35 25.14
N ALA A 109 -6.56 -21.98 23.99
CA ALA A 109 -6.99 -21.48 22.67
C ALA A 109 -8.53 -21.41 22.53
N ASN A 110 -9.27 -21.94 23.51
CA ASN A 110 -10.72 -21.89 23.62
C ASN A 110 -11.20 -21.08 24.84
N GLN A 111 -10.32 -20.28 25.46
CA GLN A 111 -10.67 -19.44 26.61
C GLN A 111 -11.78 -18.43 26.28
N PRO A 112 -12.54 -17.92 27.27
CA PRO A 112 -13.67 -17.02 27.04
C PRO A 112 -13.33 -15.78 26.19
N ALA A 113 -12.16 -15.18 26.41
CA ALA A 113 -11.69 -14.04 25.63
C ALA A 113 -11.57 -14.35 24.13
N PHE A 114 -11.14 -15.57 23.79
CA PHE A 114 -10.99 -15.99 22.39
C PHE A 114 -12.34 -16.41 21.77
N GLN A 115 -13.29 -16.87 22.60
CA GLN A 115 -14.67 -17.08 22.16
C GLN A 115 -15.36 -15.75 21.84
N LEU A 116 -15.13 -14.71 22.65
CA LEU A 116 -15.71 -13.37 22.46
C LEU A 116 -15.39 -12.74 21.10
N ILE A 117 -14.20 -13.04 20.56
CA ILE A 117 -13.73 -12.59 19.25
C ILE A 117 -13.92 -13.64 18.14
N ASN A 118 -14.74 -14.66 18.38
CA ASN A 118 -15.07 -15.74 17.43
C ASN A 118 -13.87 -16.55 16.89
N ALA A 119 -12.77 -16.63 17.65
CA ALA A 119 -11.55 -17.33 17.21
C ALA A 119 -11.74 -18.81 16.88
N PRO A 120 -12.52 -19.62 17.64
CA PRO A 120 -12.71 -21.04 17.32
C PRO A 120 -13.32 -21.26 15.93
N SER A 121 -14.28 -20.43 15.54
CA SER A 121 -14.92 -20.48 14.23
C SER A 121 -13.99 -19.98 13.13
N ALA A 122 -13.18 -18.95 13.40
CA ALA A 122 -12.22 -18.40 12.46
C ALA A 122 -11.17 -19.43 12.01
N ARG A 123 -10.75 -20.33 12.91
CA ARG A 123 -9.79 -21.40 12.62
C ARG A 123 -10.26 -22.40 11.55
N GLY A 124 -11.57 -22.51 11.32
CA GLY A 124 -12.13 -23.30 10.21
C GLY A 124 -11.98 -22.62 8.84
N LYS A 125 -11.58 -21.34 8.80
CA LYS A 125 -11.41 -20.54 7.58
C LYS A 125 -9.95 -20.21 7.29
N SER A 126 -9.21 -19.87 8.33
CA SER A 126 -7.79 -19.55 8.25
C SER A 126 -7.08 -19.94 9.53
N THR A 127 -5.86 -20.45 9.40
CA THR A 127 -4.97 -20.80 10.51
C THR A 127 -3.70 -19.95 10.51
N GLY A 128 -3.54 -19.00 9.58
CA GLY A 128 -2.35 -18.16 9.44
C GLY A 128 -1.20 -18.82 8.66
N ARG A 129 -1.48 -19.93 7.96
CA ARG A 129 -0.48 -20.71 7.22
C ARG A 129 0.33 -19.86 6.24
N GLY A 130 1.65 -19.99 6.27
CA GLY A 130 2.57 -19.29 5.36
C GLY A 130 2.90 -17.86 5.78
N VAL A 131 2.40 -17.41 6.92
CA VAL A 131 2.69 -16.08 7.49
C VAL A 131 3.72 -16.21 8.60
N ILE A 132 4.71 -15.33 8.59
CA ILE A 132 5.71 -15.11 9.63
C ILE A 132 5.35 -13.82 10.38
N VAL A 133 5.09 -13.96 11.67
CA VAL A 133 4.87 -12.87 12.61
C VAL A 133 6.15 -12.62 13.38
N ALA A 134 6.81 -11.49 13.16
CA ALA A 134 7.94 -11.09 13.97
C ALA A 134 7.45 -10.50 15.30
N ASP A 135 7.93 -11.07 16.39
CA ASP A 135 7.63 -10.62 17.75
C ASP A 135 8.86 -9.91 18.33
N VAL A 136 8.81 -8.58 18.39
CA VAL A 136 9.91 -7.74 18.90
C VAL A 136 9.68 -7.48 20.37
N ASP A 137 10.34 -8.27 21.23
CA ASP A 137 10.06 -8.32 22.66
C ASP A 137 11.32 -8.74 23.47
N ALA A 138 11.16 -9.23 24.69
CA ALA A 138 12.19 -9.86 25.50
C ALA A 138 12.44 -11.32 25.06
N ARG A 139 13.11 -12.13 25.90
CA ARG A 139 13.46 -13.52 25.60
C ARG A 139 12.23 -14.44 25.63
N VAL A 140 12.05 -15.24 24.56
CA VAL A 140 11.05 -16.31 24.47
C VAL A 140 11.60 -17.63 25.03
N ASP A 141 10.82 -18.35 25.82
CA ASP A 141 11.09 -19.74 26.19
C ASP A 141 10.81 -20.66 24.99
N VAL A 142 11.83 -20.85 24.16
CA VAL A 142 11.74 -21.67 22.94
C VAL A 142 11.48 -23.15 23.23
N SER A 143 11.68 -23.61 24.46
CA SER A 143 11.44 -25.00 24.87
C SER A 143 9.97 -25.26 25.25
N HIS A 144 9.19 -24.19 25.40
CA HIS A 144 7.83 -24.25 25.90
C HIS A 144 6.94 -25.14 25.00
N PRO A 145 6.22 -26.14 25.55
CA PRO A 145 5.40 -27.06 24.75
C PRO A 145 4.38 -26.39 23.83
N ALA A 146 3.78 -25.27 24.26
CA ALA A 146 2.82 -24.51 23.46
C ALA A 146 3.43 -23.76 22.26
N LEU A 147 4.76 -23.66 22.17
CA LEU A 147 5.46 -22.99 21.08
C LEU A 147 6.16 -23.98 20.12
N ARG A 148 6.10 -25.28 20.41
CA ARG A 148 6.71 -26.31 19.55
C ARG A 148 6.08 -26.30 18.17
N GLY A 149 6.90 -26.15 17.14
CA GLY A 149 6.47 -26.09 15.74
C GLY A 149 5.98 -24.71 15.28
N HIS A 150 5.95 -23.70 16.15
CA HIS A 150 5.48 -22.35 15.82
C HIS A 150 6.62 -21.33 15.67
N LEU A 151 7.88 -21.68 15.94
CA LEU A 151 8.99 -20.72 15.92
C LEU A 151 9.86 -20.84 14.65
N THR A 152 10.26 -19.70 14.08
CA THR A 152 11.37 -19.62 13.11
C THR A 152 12.70 -19.42 13.83
N ALA A 153 13.80 -19.36 13.06
CA ALA A 153 15.02 -18.71 13.55
C ALA A 153 14.70 -17.26 13.95
N GLY A 154 15.18 -16.86 15.13
CA GLY A 154 15.09 -15.50 15.65
C GLY A 154 16.46 -14.85 15.79
N TYR A 155 16.51 -13.70 16.44
CA TYR A 155 17.77 -12.99 16.69
C TYR A 155 17.78 -12.34 18.08
N ASP A 156 18.93 -12.41 18.77
CA ASP A 156 19.18 -11.77 20.05
C ASP A 156 20.02 -10.49 19.85
N PHE A 157 19.41 -9.32 20.03
CA PHE A 157 20.05 -8.02 19.86
C PHE A 157 20.72 -7.50 21.14
N ILE A 158 20.60 -8.21 22.27
CA ILE A 158 21.08 -7.77 23.58
C ILE A 158 22.42 -8.43 23.95
N GLY A 159 22.60 -9.74 23.67
CA GLY A 159 23.82 -10.47 24.04
C GLY A 159 24.06 -10.57 25.56
N ASN A 160 25.00 -11.42 25.99
CA ASN A 160 25.16 -11.77 27.41
C ASN A 160 25.78 -10.62 28.26
N THR A 161 24.93 -9.92 29.01
CA THR A 161 25.14 -9.22 30.30
C THR A 161 26.46 -8.45 30.52
N ASP A 162 26.53 -7.19 30.10
CA ASP A 162 26.93 -6.06 30.97
C ASP A 162 26.84 -4.72 30.20
N LEU A 163 26.13 -3.73 30.77
CA LEU A 163 25.93 -2.38 30.20
C LEU A 163 27.23 -1.57 29.98
N LYS A 164 28.41 -2.14 30.26
CA LYS A 164 29.73 -1.50 30.10
C LYS A 164 30.65 -2.17 29.09
N THR A 165 30.28 -3.29 28.48
CA THR A 165 31.11 -3.98 27.48
C THR A 165 30.29 -4.47 26.29
N ARG A 166 29.69 -3.54 25.53
CA ARG A 166 29.24 -3.83 24.15
C ARG A 166 30.48 -3.94 23.23
N THR A 167 31.28 -4.98 23.39
CA THR A 167 32.09 -5.52 22.30
C THR A 167 31.31 -6.67 21.71
N GLY A 168 30.78 -6.49 20.51
CA GLY A 168 30.10 -7.56 19.79
C GLY A 168 30.97 -8.81 19.78
N ALA A 169 30.50 -9.86 20.44
CA ALA A 169 30.90 -11.20 20.05
C ALA A 169 30.34 -11.39 18.65
N THR A 170 31.20 -11.12 17.66
CA THR A 170 31.07 -11.66 16.33
C THR A 170 30.85 -13.16 16.45
N LEU A 171 29.60 -13.61 16.34
CA LEU A 171 29.37 -14.91 15.72
C LEU A 171 29.85 -14.72 14.29
N GLU A 172 31.06 -15.23 14.05
CA GLU A 172 31.66 -15.30 12.74
C GLU A 172 30.63 -15.72 11.70
N GLN A 173 30.45 -14.85 10.70
CA GLN A 173 29.69 -15.12 9.48
C GLN A 173 30.19 -16.35 8.69
N SER A 174 31.31 -16.96 9.10
CA SER A 174 31.96 -18.12 8.47
C SER A 174 31.58 -19.48 9.05
N THR A 175 30.86 -19.57 10.17
CA THR A 175 30.50 -20.89 10.77
C THR A 175 28.99 -21.14 10.91
N ALA A 176 28.15 -20.14 10.65
CA ALA A 176 26.75 -20.40 10.33
C ALA A 176 26.74 -21.02 8.92
N SER A 177 26.57 -22.34 8.86
CA SER A 177 26.31 -23.07 7.61
C SER A 177 25.11 -22.43 6.93
N PHE A 178 25.44 -21.51 6.03
CA PHE A 178 24.54 -20.82 5.14
C PHE A 178 23.77 -21.90 4.39
N LEU A 179 22.44 -21.78 4.34
CA LEU A 179 21.70 -22.34 3.22
C LEU A 179 22.20 -21.58 1.98
N ASP A 180 23.29 -22.07 1.42
CA ASP A 180 23.69 -21.78 0.05
C ASP A 180 22.46 -22.09 -0.82
N GLN A 181 21.95 -21.05 -1.47
CA GLN A 181 20.78 -21.09 -2.35
C GLN A 181 21.01 -21.97 -3.60
N SER A 182 22.13 -22.70 -3.69
CA SER A 182 22.42 -23.65 -4.75
C SER A 182 22.03 -25.11 -4.46
N THR A 183 21.59 -25.47 -3.24
CA THR A 183 21.21 -26.89 -2.91
C THR A 183 19.88 -27.10 -2.17
N ALA A 184 19.09 -26.06 -1.93
CA ALA A 184 17.71 -26.21 -1.48
C ALA A 184 16.76 -26.29 -2.70
N SER A 185 16.39 -27.51 -3.10
CA SER A 185 15.48 -27.80 -4.23
C SER A 185 14.00 -27.46 -3.95
N PHE A 186 13.73 -26.40 -3.18
CA PHE A 186 12.39 -25.90 -2.91
C PHE A 186 12.45 -24.38 -2.83
N LEU A 187 12.62 -23.72 -3.98
CA LEU A 187 12.23 -22.33 -4.30
C LEU A 187 12.91 -21.87 -5.61
N ASP A 188 12.73 -22.62 -6.70
CA ASP A 188 12.85 -22.06 -8.05
C ASP A 188 11.46 -22.13 -8.73
N GLN A 189 10.75 -21.01 -8.71
CA GLN A 189 9.45 -20.87 -9.38
C GLN A 189 9.58 -20.38 -10.83
N SER A 190 10.77 -20.44 -11.44
CA SER A 190 10.95 -19.98 -12.82
C SER A 190 10.86 -21.07 -13.90
N THR A 191 10.69 -22.36 -13.55
CA THR A 191 10.66 -23.44 -14.57
C THR A 191 9.66 -24.60 -14.39
N ALA A 192 8.72 -24.57 -13.43
CA ALA A 192 7.73 -25.65 -13.28
C ALA A 192 6.40 -25.35 -13.99
N SER A 193 6.28 -25.83 -15.24
CA SER A 193 5.05 -25.88 -16.03
C SER A 193 4.29 -27.18 -15.75
N PHE A 194 3.58 -27.28 -14.62
CA PHE A 194 2.55 -28.32 -14.43
C PHE A 194 1.70 -28.02 -13.18
N LEU A 195 0.43 -27.62 -13.38
CA LEU A 195 -0.76 -28.16 -12.72
C LEU A 195 -1.97 -27.26 -13.04
N ASP A 196 -2.56 -27.59 -14.19
CA ASP A 196 -3.95 -27.34 -14.56
C ASP A 196 -4.89 -27.91 -13.47
N GLN A 197 -5.63 -27.04 -12.78
CA GLN A 197 -6.62 -27.42 -11.77
C GLN A 197 -8.02 -27.64 -12.38
N SER A 198 -8.14 -28.52 -13.37
CA SER A 198 -9.46 -28.91 -13.87
C SER A 198 -9.81 -30.40 -13.74
N THR A 199 -8.89 -31.30 -13.40
CA THR A 199 -9.25 -32.71 -13.13
C THR A 199 -8.28 -33.44 -12.20
N ALA A 200 -8.61 -33.56 -10.90
CA ALA A 200 -8.22 -34.72 -10.07
C ALA A 200 -8.92 -34.68 -8.71
N SER A 201 -9.94 -35.53 -8.58
CA SER A 201 -10.40 -36.04 -7.30
C SER A 201 -9.37 -37.07 -6.79
N PHE A 202 -9.18 -37.12 -5.47
CA PHE A 202 -8.53 -38.21 -4.74
C PHE A 202 -7.00 -38.30 -4.84
N LEU A 203 -6.31 -37.87 -3.79
CA LEU A 203 -5.12 -38.58 -3.32
C LEU A 203 -5.23 -38.74 -1.79
N ASP A 204 -5.44 -40.01 -1.46
CA ASP A 204 -5.61 -40.65 -0.16
C ASP A 204 -4.41 -40.46 0.77
N GLN A 205 -4.72 -40.33 2.06
CA GLN A 205 -3.80 -40.05 3.17
C GLN A 205 -3.06 -41.31 3.67
N SER A 206 -2.42 -42.08 2.80
CA SER A 206 -1.81 -43.35 3.26
C SER A 206 -0.38 -43.69 2.82
N THR A 207 0.28 -43.04 1.84
CA THR A 207 1.66 -43.44 1.46
C THR A 207 2.55 -42.32 0.89
N ALA A 208 2.97 -41.35 1.72
CA ALA A 208 4.15 -40.52 1.42
C ALA A 208 5.06 -40.39 2.65
N SER A 209 5.76 -41.47 2.92
CA SER A 209 6.90 -41.56 3.83
C SER A 209 8.16 -40.97 3.15
N PHE A 210 8.31 -39.65 3.23
CA PHE A 210 9.56 -38.90 3.04
C PHE A 210 9.27 -37.48 3.60
N LEU A 211 9.38 -37.26 4.91
CA LEU A 211 10.64 -36.95 5.58
C LEU A 211 10.62 -37.49 7.03
N ASP A 212 11.60 -38.33 7.29
CA ASP A 212 12.04 -38.79 8.60
C ASP A 212 12.34 -37.58 9.52
N GLN A 213 11.68 -37.53 10.68
CA GLN A 213 11.81 -36.46 11.68
C GLN A 213 13.16 -36.48 12.43
N SER A 214 14.12 -37.33 12.04
CA SER A 214 15.43 -37.44 12.69
C SER A 214 16.61 -36.83 11.93
N THR A 215 16.43 -36.30 10.71
CA THR A 215 17.53 -35.68 9.92
C THR A 215 17.27 -34.25 9.43
N ALA A 216 16.18 -33.61 9.85
CA ALA A 216 16.04 -32.16 9.68
C ALA A 216 16.86 -31.46 10.76
N SER A 217 18.03 -30.94 10.39
CA SER A 217 18.85 -30.03 11.19
C SER A 217 18.14 -28.68 11.36
N PHE A 218 17.04 -28.66 12.09
CA PHE A 218 16.49 -27.46 12.70
C PHE A 218 17.03 -27.39 14.14
N LEU A 219 18.13 -26.65 14.30
CA LEU A 219 18.76 -26.26 15.57
C LEU A 219 19.14 -27.41 16.53
N ASP A 220 20.44 -27.72 16.54
CA ASP A 220 21.15 -28.31 17.67
C ASP A 220 20.76 -27.61 18.99
N GLN A 221 20.07 -28.36 19.87
CA GLN A 221 19.57 -27.89 21.16
C GLN A 221 20.64 -27.93 22.27
N SER A 222 21.92 -28.13 21.94
CA SER A 222 22.98 -28.38 22.94
C SER A 222 23.53 -27.16 23.68
N THR A 223 23.00 -25.94 23.50
CA THR A 223 23.46 -24.75 24.26
C THR A 223 22.38 -24.01 25.06
N ALA A 224 21.17 -24.56 25.20
CA ALA A 224 20.12 -23.95 26.02
C ALA A 224 20.27 -24.33 27.50
N SER A 225 21.28 -23.76 28.16
CA SER A 225 21.38 -23.74 29.63
C SER A 225 21.44 -22.29 30.13
N PHE A 226 20.34 -21.81 30.72
CA PHE A 226 20.30 -21.25 32.08
C PHE A 226 18.85 -20.83 32.42
N LEU A 227 18.34 -21.41 33.51
CA LEU A 227 17.10 -21.04 34.20
C LEU A 227 17.43 -19.93 35.22
N GLU A 228 16.60 -18.91 35.37
CA GLU A 228 15.99 -18.53 36.65
C GLU A 228 15.05 -17.30 36.53
N ALA A 229 14.16 -17.22 37.51
CA ALA A 229 12.90 -16.48 37.50
C ALA A 229 13.00 -14.99 37.87
N GLY A 230 12.05 -14.22 37.34
CA GLY A 230 11.40 -13.12 38.06
C GLY A 230 11.93 -11.70 37.82
N THR A 231 11.61 -11.11 36.67
CA THR A 231 11.63 -9.66 36.39
C THR A 231 10.65 -9.31 35.24
N ALA A 232 10.36 -8.02 35.00
CA ALA A 232 9.28 -7.58 34.09
C ALA A 232 9.43 -8.02 32.62
N GLY A 233 10.66 -8.31 32.15
CA GLY A 233 10.92 -8.89 30.82
C GLY A 233 10.91 -10.42 30.81
N HIS A 234 11.09 -11.07 31.97
CA HIS A 234 11.07 -12.52 32.10
C HIS A 234 9.67 -13.08 31.87
N GLY A 235 9.47 -13.63 30.68
CA GLY A 235 8.25 -14.34 30.28
C GLY A 235 7.25 -13.53 29.48
N HIS A 236 7.39 -12.21 29.37
CA HIS A 236 6.48 -11.37 28.57
C HIS A 236 6.41 -11.83 27.09
N ALA A 237 7.57 -11.98 26.44
CA ALA A 237 7.65 -12.50 25.08
C ALA A 237 7.06 -13.91 24.91
N THR A 238 7.21 -14.77 25.93
CA THR A 238 6.62 -16.13 25.91
C THR A 238 5.09 -16.07 25.97
N MET A 239 4.56 -15.14 26.76
CA MET A 239 3.12 -14.88 26.86
C MET A 239 2.55 -14.33 25.55
N VAL A 240 3.25 -13.40 24.91
CA VAL A 240 2.85 -12.81 23.63
C VAL A 240 2.89 -13.86 22.50
N ALA A 241 4.02 -14.56 22.36
CA ALA A 241 4.16 -15.66 21.40
C ALA A 241 3.10 -16.76 21.63
N GLY A 242 2.80 -17.08 22.90
CA GLY A 242 1.78 -18.07 23.25
C GLY A 242 0.36 -17.68 22.79
N ILE A 243 0.02 -16.39 22.79
CA ILE A 243 -1.26 -15.89 22.27
C ILE A 243 -1.31 -16.03 20.75
N ILE A 244 -0.24 -15.60 20.06
CA ILE A 244 -0.15 -15.67 18.60
C ILE A 244 -0.28 -17.13 18.13
N ALA A 245 0.49 -18.04 18.74
CA ALA A 245 0.44 -19.47 18.42
C ALA A 245 -0.94 -20.11 18.68
N ALA A 246 -1.69 -19.63 19.67
CA ALA A 246 -3.02 -20.17 19.98
C ALA A 246 -4.11 -19.72 19.00
N LEU A 247 -3.98 -18.52 18.45
CA LEU A 247 -4.98 -17.90 17.57
C LEU A 247 -4.68 -18.10 16.07
N ALA A 248 -3.41 -18.12 15.70
CA ALA A 248 -2.91 -18.37 14.35
C ALA A 248 -1.96 -19.60 14.34
N PRO A 249 -2.49 -20.82 14.52
CA PRO A 249 -1.67 -22.00 14.80
C PRO A 249 -0.75 -22.46 13.67
N ASP A 250 -1.00 -22.09 12.41
CA ASP A 250 -0.10 -22.40 11.30
C ASP A 250 0.79 -21.21 10.89
N ALA A 251 0.66 -20.07 11.57
CA ALA A 251 1.63 -18.99 11.44
C ALA A 251 2.92 -19.34 12.19
N LEU A 252 4.05 -18.90 11.65
CA LEU A 252 5.34 -18.99 12.31
C LEU A 252 5.66 -17.67 13.03
N ILE A 253 6.37 -17.76 14.14
CA ILE A 253 6.74 -16.63 14.98
C ILE A 253 8.26 -16.47 14.89
N MET A 254 8.71 -15.28 14.51
CA MET A 254 10.13 -14.90 14.53
C MET A 254 10.43 -14.14 15.82
N PRO A 255 11.03 -14.78 16.84
CA PRO A 255 11.32 -14.12 18.10
C PRO A 255 12.53 -13.20 17.96
N LEU A 256 12.34 -11.90 18.22
CA LEU A 256 13.39 -10.88 18.12
C LEU A 256 13.59 -10.22 19.49
N ARG A 257 14.65 -10.63 20.19
CA ARG A 257 14.94 -10.11 21.53
C ARG A 257 15.57 -8.72 21.44
N ALA A 258 14.78 -7.68 21.67
CA ALA A 258 15.18 -6.28 21.72
C ALA A 258 15.19 -5.69 23.14
N PHE A 259 14.80 -6.49 24.14
CA PHE A 259 14.82 -6.13 25.56
C PHE A 259 15.59 -7.18 26.38
N ASP A 260 16.29 -6.71 27.40
CA ASP A 260 16.95 -7.57 28.37
C ASP A 260 15.91 -8.27 29.28
N ASP A 261 16.40 -9.12 30.19
CA ASP A 261 15.51 -9.89 31.07
C ASP A 261 14.74 -9.00 32.07
N ASN A 262 15.24 -7.79 32.34
CA ASN A 262 14.54 -6.79 33.15
C ASN A 262 13.46 -6.03 32.36
N GLY A 263 13.34 -6.28 31.05
CA GLY A 263 12.46 -5.57 30.15
C GLY A 263 12.98 -4.20 29.76
N ILE A 264 14.30 -3.97 29.83
CA ILE A 264 14.96 -2.73 29.44
C ILE A 264 15.56 -2.91 28.04
N GLY A 265 15.28 -1.95 27.16
CA GLY A 265 15.79 -1.89 25.79
C GLY A 265 16.09 -0.45 25.38
N ASP A 266 16.45 -0.25 24.12
CA ASP A 266 16.69 1.07 23.56
C ASP A 266 16.08 1.21 22.15
N ALA A 267 15.87 2.45 21.71
CA ALA A 267 15.19 2.75 20.45
C ALA A 267 15.97 2.20 19.26
N PHE A 268 17.30 2.20 19.36
CA PHE A 268 18.19 1.63 18.35
C PHE A 268 17.96 0.13 18.15
N GLN A 269 17.93 -0.67 19.23
CA GLN A 269 17.73 -2.12 19.11
C GLN A 269 16.34 -2.47 18.60
N VAL A 270 15.29 -1.74 19.01
CA VAL A 270 13.94 -1.94 18.47
C VAL A 270 13.90 -1.61 16.97
N ALA A 271 14.51 -0.49 16.55
CA ALA A 271 14.58 -0.13 15.13
C ALA A 271 15.37 -1.17 14.30
N LYS A 272 16.47 -1.70 14.86
CA LYS A 272 17.28 -2.74 14.25
C LYS A 272 16.51 -4.06 14.13
N ALA A 273 15.77 -4.45 15.15
CA ALA A 273 14.91 -5.64 15.16
C ALA A 273 13.80 -5.53 14.10
N ILE A 274 13.11 -4.39 14.00
CA ILE A 274 12.09 -4.15 12.96
C ILE A 274 12.68 -4.31 11.56
N ARG A 275 13.87 -3.75 11.30
CA ARG A 275 14.52 -3.89 9.99
C ARG A 275 15.00 -5.31 9.72
N TYR A 276 15.44 -6.04 10.74
CA TYR A 276 15.76 -7.46 10.64
C TYR A 276 14.52 -8.28 10.29
N ALA A 277 13.39 -8.03 10.94
CA ALA A 277 12.12 -8.73 10.66
C ALA A 277 11.74 -8.67 9.18
N VAL A 278 11.71 -7.46 8.62
CA VAL A 278 11.36 -7.21 7.22
C VAL A 278 12.33 -7.94 6.27
N ARG A 279 13.64 -7.86 6.55
CA ARG A 279 14.67 -8.48 5.70
C ARG A 279 14.69 -10.00 5.76
N ASN A 280 14.16 -10.58 6.84
CA ASN A 280 14.06 -12.03 7.03
C ASN A 280 12.63 -12.54 6.76
N GLY A 281 11.81 -11.77 6.04
CA GLY A 281 10.57 -12.26 5.45
C GLY A 281 9.34 -12.19 6.36
N ALA A 282 9.37 -11.46 7.49
CA ALA A 282 8.19 -11.23 8.29
C ALA A 282 7.14 -10.42 7.52
N GLN A 283 5.87 -10.85 7.54
CA GLN A 283 4.75 -10.13 6.91
C GLN A 283 3.88 -9.37 7.92
N VAL A 284 4.06 -9.68 9.21
CA VAL A 284 3.43 -9.01 10.36
C VAL A 284 4.50 -8.75 11.41
N ILE A 285 4.50 -7.57 12.01
CA ILE A 285 5.35 -7.22 13.16
C ILE A 285 4.44 -6.87 14.33
N ASN A 286 4.61 -7.58 15.44
CA ASN A 286 3.99 -7.27 16.72
C ASN A 286 4.98 -6.49 17.60
N LEU A 287 4.55 -5.33 18.08
CA LEU A 287 5.30 -4.45 18.98
C LEU A 287 4.51 -4.31 20.29
N SER A 288 4.65 -5.30 21.17
CA SER A 288 4.04 -5.29 22.51
C SER A 288 4.79 -4.40 23.50
N LEU A 289 5.21 -3.23 23.02
CA LEU A 289 6.04 -2.24 23.70
C LEU A 289 5.43 -0.85 23.54
N GLY A 290 5.88 0.10 24.36
CA GLY A 290 5.35 1.44 24.38
C GLY A 290 6.39 2.50 24.76
N LEU A 291 6.25 3.68 24.15
CA LEU A 291 7.05 4.87 24.31
C LEU A 291 6.12 6.05 24.59
N THR A 292 6.48 6.88 25.57
CA THR A 292 5.74 8.12 25.88
C THR A 292 6.10 9.28 24.94
N SER A 293 7.07 9.10 24.04
CA SER A 293 7.51 10.07 23.04
C SER A 293 7.91 9.37 21.74
N ASP A 294 7.64 10.00 20.59
CA ASP A 294 8.07 9.48 19.29
C ASP A 294 9.60 9.38 19.21
N ALA A 295 10.10 8.18 18.88
CA ALA A 295 11.51 7.94 18.59
C ALA A 295 11.69 7.89 17.07
N ALA A 296 12.42 8.86 16.51
CA ALA A 296 12.56 9.05 15.07
C ALA A 296 13.08 7.79 14.35
N GLU A 297 13.96 7.04 14.99
CA GLU A 297 14.56 5.82 14.46
C GLU A 297 13.58 4.66 14.43
N VAL A 298 12.74 4.52 15.46
CA VAL A 298 11.66 3.51 15.51
C VAL A 298 10.61 3.86 14.46
N ARG A 299 10.20 5.13 14.34
CA ARG A 299 9.30 5.59 13.28
C ARG A 299 9.86 5.34 11.87
N SER A 300 11.16 5.58 11.67
CA SER A 300 11.85 5.28 10.41
C SER A 300 11.81 3.78 10.08
N ALA A 301 12.08 2.91 11.05
CA ALA A 301 12.02 1.47 10.87
C ALA A 301 10.58 0.97 10.57
N ILE A 302 9.57 1.54 11.23
CA ILE A 302 8.16 1.21 10.98
C ILE A 302 7.74 1.65 9.58
N ASN A 303 8.12 2.85 9.14
CA ASN A 303 7.88 3.31 7.78
C ASN A 303 8.56 2.40 6.75
N PHE A 304 9.77 1.90 7.05
CA PHE A 304 10.44 0.90 6.22
C PHE A 304 9.65 -0.41 6.16
N ALA A 305 9.09 -0.90 7.28
CA ALA A 305 8.25 -2.09 7.29
C ALA A 305 6.98 -1.92 6.43
N ILE A 306 6.25 -0.81 6.63
CA ILE A 306 5.02 -0.50 5.88
C ILE A 306 5.31 -0.38 4.38
N ALA A 307 6.41 0.28 4.00
CA ALA A 307 6.83 0.41 2.61
C ALA A 307 7.17 -0.95 1.94
N ASN A 308 7.47 -1.98 2.73
CA ASN A 308 7.72 -3.35 2.27
C ASN A 308 6.49 -4.26 2.44
N ASN A 309 5.28 -3.69 2.56
CA ASN A 309 4.01 -4.41 2.75
C ASN A 309 4.00 -5.29 4.02
N VAL A 310 4.72 -4.89 5.07
CA VAL A 310 4.68 -5.55 6.38
C VAL A 310 3.71 -4.79 7.28
N ALA A 311 2.71 -5.50 7.81
CA ALA A 311 1.71 -4.90 8.70
C ALA A 311 2.30 -4.77 10.11
N VAL A 312 2.08 -3.63 10.76
CA VAL A 312 2.63 -3.35 12.10
C VAL A 312 1.49 -3.18 13.11
N VAL A 313 1.53 -3.98 14.16
CA VAL A 313 0.58 -3.96 15.29
C VAL A 313 1.32 -3.55 16.55
N ALA A 314 0.73 -2.66 17.35
CA ALA A 314 1.37 -2.18 18.57
C ALA A 314 0.38 -2.02 19.74
N ALA A 315 0.89 -2.19 20.96
CA ALA A 315 0.12 -2.01 22.19
C ALA A 315 -0.28 -0.52 22.39
N GLY A 316 -1.56 -0.27 22.66
CA GLY A 316 -2.10 1.09 22.80
C GLY A 316 -1.64 1.84 24.06
N GLY A 317 -1.16 1.13 25.09
CA GLY A 317 -0.66 1.71 26.34
C GLY A 317 -1.50 1.39 27.59
N ASN A 318 -0.88 1.48 28.77
CA ASN A 318 -1.45 1.01 30.05
C ASN A 318 -1.58 2.12 31.12
N ASN A 319 -1.78 3.38 30.72
CA ASN A 319 -1.80 4.54 31.62
C ASN A 319 -3.18 5.16 31.85
N ASN A 320 -4.25 4.59 31.25
CA ASN A 320 -5.58 5.18 31.19
C ASN A 320 -5.56 6.63 30.68
N SER A 321 -4.83 6.86 29.59
CA SER A 321 -4.56 8.18 29.04
C SER A 321 -5.10 8.31 27.62
N SER A 322 -5.51 9.53 27.24
CA SER A 322 -5.78 9.90 25.85
C SER A 322 -4.54 10.43 25.12
N GLN A 323 -3.42 10.56 25.82
CA GLN A 323 -2.18 11.05 25.23
C GLN A 323 -1.60 10.01 24.26
N PRO A 324 -0.97 10.45 23.16
CA PRO A 324 -0.35 9.55 22.21
C PRO A 324 0.67 8.61 22.86
N HIS A 325 0.54 7.33 22.58
CA HIS A 325 1.45 6.28 23.01
C HIS A 325 2.11 5.68 21.76
N TYR A 326 3.42 5.83 21.64
CA TYR A 326 4.16 5.40 20.46
C TYR A 326 4.68 3.96 20.65
N PRO A 327 4.79 3.14 19.60
CA PRO A 327 4.48 3.43 18.21
C PRO A 327 2.99 3.28 17.83
N ALA A 328 2.10 2.90 18.74
CA ALA A 328 0.67 2.68 18.43
C ALA A 328 -0.06 3.91 17.88
N ALA A 329 0.35 5.10 18.29
CA ALA A 329 -0.16 6.38 17.78
C ALA A 329 0.46 6.82 16.44
N LEU A 330 1.40 6.04 15.87
CA LEU A 330 1.95 6.34 14.54
C LEU A 330 0.92 6.06 13.43
N PRO A 331 0.95 6.83 12.34
CA PRO A 331 0.17 6.53 11.14
C PRO A 331 0.45 5.13 10.61
N ASN A 332 -0.58 4.45 10.11
CA ASN A 332 -0.51 3.10 9.55
C ASN A 332 0.04 2.03 10.52
N VAL A 333 -0.02 2.27 11.83
CA VAL A 333 0.14 1.24 12.87
C VAL A 333 -1.23 0.85 13.40
N ILE A 334 -1.47 -0.45 13.56
CA ILE A 334 -2.69 -0.97 14.17
C ILE A 334 -2.49 -0.95 15.69
N GLY A 335 -2.88 0.18 16.31
CA GLY A 335 -2.85 0.33 17.76
C GLY A 335 -3.98 -0.44 18.46
N ALA A 336 -3.65 -1.25 19.46
CA ALA A 336 -4.62 -2.12 20.15
C ALA A 336 -4.95 -1.63 21.57
N ALA A 337 -6.22 -1.26 21.81
CA ALA A 337 -6.75 -1.05 23.16
C ALA A 337 -7.16 -2.37 23.83
N ALA A 338 -7.17 -2.38 25.16
CA ALA A 338 -7.58 -3.54 25.96
C ALA A 338 -9.00 -3.42 26.48
N THR A 339 -9.79 -4.48 26.31
CA THR A 339 -11.11 -4.66 26.92
C THR A 339 -11.16 -5.88 27.84
N ASP A 340 -12.15 -5.93 28.71
CA ASP A 340 -12.50 -7.13 29.47
C ASP A 340 -13.51 -8.03 28.71
N LEU A 341 -13.97 -9.10 29.36
CA LEU A 341 -14.92 -10.06 28.80
C LEU A 341 -16.34 -9.48 28.57
N HIS A 342 -16.62 -8.28 29.07
CA HIS A 342 -17.89 -7.57 28.90
C HIS A 342 -17.77 -6.42 27.89
N ASP A 343 -16.70 -6.40 27.09
CA ASP A 343 -16.35 -5.31 26.18
C ASP A 343 -16.06 -3.96 26.86
N LEU A 344 -15.95 -3.91 28.19
CA LEU A 344 -15.60 -2.68 28.88
C LEU A 344 -14.12 -2.38 28.67
N LYS A 345 -13.80 -1.13 28.34
CA LYS A 345 -12.42 -0.65 28.28
C LYS A 345 -11.74 -0.98 29.60
N ALA A 346 -10.63 -1.71 29.55
CA ALA A 346 -9.85 -2.02 30.72
C ALA A 346 -9.46 -0.71 31.44
N SER A 347 -9.50 -0.71 32.77
CA SER A 347 -9.25 0.50 33.57
C SER A 347 -7.86 1.10 33.34
N PHE A 348 -6.90 0.29 32.88
CA PHE A 348 -5.55 0.72 32.51
C PHE A 348 -5.39 1.10 31.04
N SER A 349 -6.27 0.66 30.12
CA SER A 349 -6.04 0.85 28.69
C SER A 349 -6.03 2.34 28.33
N ASP A 350 -5.00 2.78 27.62
CA ASP A 350 -5.01 4.05 26.91
C ASP A 350 -6.10 4.02 25.83
N PHE A 351 -6.55 5.21 25.41
CA PHE A 351 -7.66 5.43 24.49
C PHE A 351 -7.38 6.63 23.57
N GLY A 352 -8.22 6.86 22.57
CA GLY A 352 -8.07 7.97 21.64
C GLY A 352 -6.99 7.70 20.59
N GLN A 353 -5.99 8.58 20.48
CA GLN A 353 -5.08 8.62 19.33
C GLN A 353 -4.22 7.36 19.14
N SER A 354 -3.99 6.60 20.20
CA SER A 354 -3.20 5.35 20.18
C SER A 354 -4.01 4.13 19.71
N VAL A 355 -5.30 4.27 19.39
CA VAL A 355 -6.21 3.14 19.21
C VAL A 355 -6.77 3.06 17.79
N PHE A 356 -6.45 1.97 17.10
CA PHE A 356 -7.06 1.58 15.84
C PHE A 356 -8.26 0.64 16.05
N VAL A 357 -8.10 -0.37 16.90
CA VAL A 357 -9.14 -1.33 17.32
C VAL A 357 -8.94 -1.69 18.80
N ALA A 358 -9.96 -2.31 19.39
CA ALA A 358 -9.89 -2.92 20.71
C ALA A 358 -9.82 -4.44 20.59
N ALA A 359 -9.18 -5.09 21.57
CA ALA A 359 -9.19 -6.54 21.71
C ALA A 359 -9.15 -6.93 23.20
N PRO A 360 -9.62 -8.14 23.56
CA PRO A 360 -9.53 -8.61 24.94
C PRO A 360 -8.10 -8.51 25.47
N GLY A 361 -7.94 -7.91 26.65
CA GLY A 361 -6.63 -7.68 27.27
C GLY A 361 -6.65 -7.81 28.78
N VAL A 362 -7.74 -8.34 29.35
CA VAL A 362 -7.89 -8.57 30.79
C VAL A 362 -8.04 -10.07 31.03
N GLU A 363 -7.24 -10.59 31.96
CA GLU A 363 -7.27 -11.99 32.41
C GLU A 363 -7.06 -13.01 31.27
N ILE A 364 -6.11 -12.71 30.37
CA ILE A 364 -5.77 -13.58 29.25
C ILE A 364 -4.85 -14.71 29.71
N ILE A 365 -5.29 -15.96 29.52
CA ILE A 365 -4.50 -17.16 29.77
C ILE A 365 -3.53 -17.36 28.60
N THR A 366 -2.25 -17.60 28.90
CA THR A 366 -1.22 -17.84 27.89
C THR A 366 -0.02 -18.63 28.43
N ALA A 367 0.89 -19.02 27.54
CA ALA A 367 2.16 -19.64 27.87
C ALA A 367 3.03 -18.71 28.74
N TYR A 368 3.82 -19.29 29.63
CA TYR A 368 4.78 -18.58 30.47
C TYR A 368 6.02 -19.47 30.62
N PRO A 369 7.24 -18.95 30.85
CA PRO A 369 8.40 -19.81 31.06
C PRO A 369 8.12 -20.89 32.11
N GLY A 370 8.30 -22.16 31.72
CA GLY A 370 8.03 -23.32 32.57
C GLY A 370 6.55 -23.65 32.86
N GLY A 371 5.57 -22.98 32.24
CA GLY A 371 4.15 -23.28 32.47
C GLY A 371 3.17 -22.31 31.80
N TYR A 372 2.10 -21.95 32.51
CA TYR A 372 1.09 -21.03 31.98
C TYR A 372 0.81 -19.93 33.00
N ALA A 373 0.35 -18.77 32.52
CA ALA A 373 0.00 -17.64 33.36
C ALA A 373 -1.26 -16.95 32.85
N VAL A 374 -1.89 -16.17 33.71
CA VAL A 374 -2.92 -15.20 33.33
C VAL A 374 -2.33 -13.80 33.45
N GLY A 375 -2.55 -12.97 32.43
CA GLY A 375 -2.07 -11.60 32.37
C GLY A 375 -3.13 -10.60 31.89
N SER A 376 -2.98 -9.35 32.31
CA SER A 376 -3.75 -8.21 31.82
C SER A 376 -2.83 -7.08 31.34
N GLY A 377 -3.10 -6.55 30.15
CA GLY A 377 -2.30 -5.52 29.47
C GLY A 377 -2.66 -5.35 27.99
N THR A 378 -2.40 -4.17 27.43
CA THR A 378 -2.55 -3.91 25.98
C THR A 378 -1.54 -4.67 25.11
N SER A 379 -0.45 -5.20 25.69
CA SER A 379 0.46 -6.14 25.02
C SER A 379 -0.26 -7.43 24.60
N PHE A 380 -1.16 -7.96 25.43
CA PHE A 380 -1.97 -9.12 25.08
C PHE A 380 -2.97 -8.78 23.97
N SER A 381 -3.63 -7.63 24.04
CA SER A 381 -4.49 -7.14 22.95
C SER A 381 -3.74 -7.00 21.63
N SER A 382 -2.52 -6.46 21.64
CA SER A 382 -1.65 -6.36 20.46
C SER A 382 -1.35 -7.75 19.87
N ALA A 383 -1.02 -8.72 20.72
CA ALA A 383 -0.75 -10.10 20.28
C ALA A 383 -1.98 -10.76 19.62
N ILE A 384 -3.18 -10.53 20.17
CA ILE A 384 -4.44 -11.04 19.59
C ILE A 384 -4.70 -10.38 18.22
N VAL A 385 -4.52 -9.06 18.11
CA VAL A 385 -4.68 -8.34 16.83
C VAL A 385 -3.63 -8.78 15.82
N ALA A 386 -2.39 -9.01 16.23
CA ALA A 386 -1.34 -9.55 15.35
C ALA A 386 -1.70 -10.94 14.81
N ALA A 387 -2.35 -11.78 15.63
CA ALA A 387 -2.87 -13.06 15.17
C ALA A 387 -4.01 -12.89 14.16
N GLU A 388 -4.98 -12.02 14.39
CA GLU A 388 -6.03 -11.69 13.40
C GLU A 388 -5.43 -11.23 12.08
N VAL A 389 -4.45 -10.31 12.13
CA VAL A 389 -3.72 -9.83 10.95
C VAL A 389 -3.01 -10.98 10.24
N ALA A 390 -2.42 -11.94 10.97
CA ALA A 390 -1.82 -13.13 10.38
C ALA A 390 -2.85 -14.03 9.69
N LEU A 391 -4.03 -14.22 10.30
CA LEU A 391 -5.13 -14.98 9.70
C LEU A 391 -5.65 -14.33 8.42
N ILE A 392 -5.73 -12.99 8.38
CA ILE A 392 -6.10 -12.24 7.17
C ILE A 392 -4.97 -12.35 6.12
N ARG A 393 -3.72 -12.17 6.54
CA ARG A 393 -2.55 -12.17 5.65
C ARG A 393 -2.36 -13.50 4.92
N SER A 394 -2.74 -14.63 5.52
CA SER A 394 -2.69 -15.93 4.84
C SER A 394 -3.78 -16.09 3.77
N LEU A 395 -4.76 -15.19 3.71
CA LEU A 395 -5.84 -15.18 2.72
C LEU A 395 -5.66 -14.07 1.66
N THR A 396 -5.06 -12.94 2.02
CA THR A 396 -4.85 -11.79 1.13
C THR A 396 -3.57 -11.03 1.47
N THR A 397 -2.95 -10.44 0.45
CA THR A 397 -1.79 -9.55 0.62
C THR A 397 -2.15 -8.07 0.74
N ASN A 398 -3.42 -7.70 0.49
CA ASN A 398 -3.92 -6.31 0.43
C ASN A 398 -5.18 -6.13 1.30
N GLY A 399 -5.52 -4.88 1.65
CA GLY A 399 -6.77 -4.55 2.36
C GLY A 399 -6.83 -5.01 3.81
N ILE A 400 -5.69 -5.31 4.44
CA ILE A 400 -5.63 -5.86 5.80
C ILE A 400 -6.21 -4.90 6.84
N TYR A 401 -5.85 -3.62 6.75
CA TYR A 401 -6.34 -2.59 7.67
C TYR A 401 -7.85 -2.41 7.52
N ASP A 402 -8.35 -2.46 6.29
CA ASP A 402 -9.79 -2.36 6.00
C ASP A 402 -10.54 -3.59 6.50
N ALA A 403 -9.98 -4.79 6.35
CA ALA A 403 -10.57 -6.03 6.87
C ALA A 403 -10.67 -6.01 8.40
N VAL A 404 -9.61 -5.58 9.10
CA VAL A 404 -9.61 -5.39 10.56
C VAL A 404 -10.64 -4.33 10.98
N ALA A 405 -10.70 -3.20 10.27
CA ALA A 405 -11.63 -2.12 10.59
C ALA A 405 -13.10 -2.50 10.32
N ALA A 406 -13.39 -3.13 9.19
CA ALA A 406 -14.75 -3.46 8.76
C ALA A 406 -15.36 -4.64 9.53
N SER A 407 -14.53 -5.52 10.08
CA SER A 407 -14.97 -6.66 10.90
C SER A 407 -15.15 -6.31 12.37
N ALA A 408 -14.59 -5.19 12.83
CA ALA A 408 -14.68 -4.80 14.24
C ALA A 408 -16.14 -4.52 14.67
N VAL A 409 -16.48 -5.01 15.85
CA VAL A 409 -17.76 -4.80 16.53
C VAL A 409 -17.69 -3.50 17.32
N ASN A 410 -18.55 -2.54 16.99
CA ASN A 410 -18.65 -1.28 17.75
C ASN A 410 -19.10 -1.56 19.19
N ILE A 411 -18.30 -1.11 20.15
CA ILE A 411 -18.49 -1.30 21.61
C ILE A 411 -18.70 0.03 22.36
N ASP A 412 -19.04 1.12 21.66
CA ASP A 412 -19.25 2.44 22.26
C ASP A 412 -20.46 2.45 23.20
N VAL A 413 -21.51 1.67 22.88
CA VAL A 413 -22.74 1.61 23.68
C VAL A 413 -22.50 1.09 25.10
N VAL A 414 -21.53 0.19 25.25
CA VAL A 414 -21.10 -0.33 26.57
C VAL A 414 -19.98 0.50 27.19
N ASN A 415 -19.37 1.42 26.42
CA ASN A 415 -18.33 2.35 26.88
C ASN A 415 -18.70 3.83 26.63
N PRO A 416 -19.83 4.34 27.13
CA PRO A 416 -20.33 5.66 26.75
C PRO A 416 -19.37 6.82 27.06
N ALA A 417 -18.51 6.68 28.08
CA ALA A 417 -17.50 7.68 28.42
C ALA A 417 -16.33 7.75 27.42
N TYR A 418 -16.16 6.72 26.59
CA TYR A 418 -15.06 6.56 25.63
C TYR A 418 -15.57 6.37 24.21
N ALA A 419 -16.83 6.74 23.94
CA ALA A 419 -17.42 6.60 22.63
C ALA A 419 -16.57 7.28 21.55
N GLY A 420 -16.23 6.54 20.49
CA GLY A 420 -15.35 7.01 19.41
C GLY A 420 -13.86 7.10 19.76
N GLN A 421 -13.47 6.67 20.97
CA GLN A 421 -12.07 6.67 21.43
C GLN A 421 -11.48 5.25 21.55
N LEU A 422 -12.23 4.21 21.16
CA LEU A 422 -11.80 2.81 21.17
C LEU A 422 -11.57 2.26 19.75
N GLY A 423 -11.21 3.13 18.81
CA GLY A 423 -10.98 2.77 17.42
C GLY A 423 -12.27 2.32 16.71
N TYR A 424 -12.16 1.34 15.83
CA TYR A 424 -13.32 0.73 15.15
C TYR A 424 -14.16 -0.19 16.05
N GLY A 425 -13.72 -0.43 17.29
CA GLY A 425 -14.37 -1.33 18.24
C GLY A 425 -13.58 -2.62 18.44
N ARG A 426 -14.21 -3.62 19.08
CA ARG A 426 -13.58 -4.92 19.36
C ARG A 426 -13.41 -5.70 18.07
N ILE A 427 -12.23 -6.24 17.81
CA ILE A 427 -12.00 -7.17 16.69
C ILE A 427 -12.91 -8.41 16.70
N ASP A 428 -13.07 -9.03 15.55
CA ASP A 428 -13.83 -10.27 15.35
C ASP A 428 -13.15 -11.12 14.28
N LEU A 429 -12.41 -12.13 14.73
CA LEU A 429 -11.55 -12.95 13.87
C LEU A 429 -12.36 -13.68 12.81
N LEU A 430 -13.57 -14.15 13.14
CA LEU A 430 -14.40 -14.85 12.17
C LEU A 430 -14.90 -13.88 11.11
N ALA A 431 -15.42 -12.72 11.50
CA ALA A 431 -15.87 -11.71 10.56
C ALA A 431 -14.72 -11.23 9.67
N ALA A 432 -13.52 -11.03 10.24
CA ALA A 432 -12.32 -10.63 9.52
C ALA A 432 -11.92 -11.62 8.41
N VAL A 433 -11.98 -12.93 8.68
CA VAL A 433 -11.61 -13.97 7.70
C VAL A 433 -12.79 -14.47 6.85
N SER A 434 -14.03 -14.15 7.24
CA SER A 434 -15.25 -14.56 6.52
C SER A 434 -15.80 -13.48 5.60
N SER A 435 -15.45 -12.21 5.84
CA SER A 435 -15.87 -11.06 5.02
C SER A 435 -15.13 -10.95 3.68
N MET A 436 -14.48 -12.01 3.21
CA MET A 436 -13.88 -12.09 1.89
C MET A 436 -14.49 -13.26 1.08
N PRO A 437 -15.07 -13.07 -0.13
CA PRO A 437 -15.64 -11.87 -0.76
C PRO A 437 -17.06 -12.07 -1.37
N GLN A 438 -18.01 -11.15 -1.16
CA GLN A 438 -19.06 -10.71 -2.12
C GLN A 438 -19.90 -9.55 -1.54
N ARG A 439 -20.16 -8.55 -2.41
CA ARG A 439 -21.25 -7.56 -2.42
C ARG A 439 -22.25 -7.57 -1.24
N THR A 440 -22.23 -6.50 -0.46
CA THR A 440 -23.46 -5.75 -0.15
C THR A 440 -23.13 -4.29 0.13
N SER A 441 -23.82 -3.41 -0.60
CA SER A 441 -23.88 -1.98 -0.39
C SER A 441 -24.45 -1.67 1.00
N ALA A 442 -23.59 -1.47 1.99
CA ALA A 442 -23.98 -0.75 3.20
C ALA A 442 -23.76 0.75 2.95
N ILE A 443 -24.86 1.49 2.97
CA ILE A 443 -24.91 2.95 3.00
C ILE A 443 -23.95 3.42 4.11
N PRO A 444 -23.10 4.45 3.89
CA PRO A 444 -22.23 4.99 4.94
C PRO A 444 -23.08 5.52 6.10
N GLN A 445 -23.23 4.71 7.15
CA GLN A 445 -23.62 5.18 8.47
C GLN A 445 -22.46 6.03 9.00
N GLY A 446 -22.79 7.20 9.52
CA GLY A 446 -21.90 8.33 9.75
C GLY A 446 -20.52 7.98 10.32
N ARG A 447 -19.48 8.41 9.59
CA ARG A 447 -18.09 8.43 10.05
C ARG A 447 -18.00 9.22 11.36
N ALA A 448 -17.59 8.56 12.45
CA ALA A 448 -16.93 9.27 13.55
C ALA A 448 -15.56 9.73 13.03
N SER A 449 -15.39 11.05 12.88
CA SER A 449 -14.22 11.68 12.28
C SER A 449 -12.94 11.40 13.07
N ARG A 450 -11.98 10.67 12.48
CA ARG A 450 -10.57 11.04 12.61
C ARG A 450 -10.40 12.25 11.70
N ASN A 451 -10.18 13.45 12.24
CA ASN A 451 -10.00 14.69 11.47
C ASN A 451 -8.65 14.68 10.72
N PHE A 452 -8.44 13.76 9.78
CA PHE A 452 -7.34 13.80 8.84
C PHE A 452 -7.92 13.76 7.44
N ASP A 453 -7.70 14.82 6.69
CA ASP A 453 -8.07 14.92 5.29
C ASP A 453 -6.81 14.77 4.43
N ARG A 454 -7.00 14.42 3.16
CA ARG A 454 -5.91 14.22 2.21
C ARG A 454 -5.71 15.48 1.38
N TYR A 455 -4.45 15.87 1.21
CA TYR A 455 -4.07 17.08 0.48
C TYR A 455 -2.88 16.81 -0.42
N ILE A 456 -2.76 17.61 -1.48
CA ILE A 456 -1.57 17.75 -2.29
C ILE A 456 -0.97 19.13 -2.00
N VAL A 457 0.28 19.14 -1.57
CA VAL A 457 1.03 20.35 -1.24
C VAL A 457 2.08 20.57 -2.31
N ARG A 458 1.99 21.70 -3.01
CA ARG A 458 2.97 22.14 -3.99
C ARG A 458 3.96 23.10 -3.36
N PHE A 459 5.22 22.93 -3.72
CA PHE A 459 6.31 23.77 -3.26
C PHE A 459 6.92 24.61 -4.38
N SER A 460 7.64 25.65 -4.00
CA SER A 460 8.45 26.48 -4.89
C SER A 460 9.48 25.63 -5.63
N PRO A 461 9.77 25.93 -6.92
CA PRO A 461 10.80 25.25 -7.69
C PRO A 461 12.14 25.19 -6.94
N GLY A 462 12.82 24.05 -7.02
CA GLY A 462 14.08 23.80 -6.30
C GLY A 462 13.94 23.24 -4.89
N SER A 463 12.72 23.13 -4.35
CA SER A 463 12.47 22.43 -3.08
C SER A 463 12.71 20.93 -3.24
N GLY A 464 13.76 20.38 -2.63
CA GLY A 464 14.12 18.98 -2.76
C GLY A 464 13.11 18.04 -2.10
N LYS A 465 13.07 16.77 -2.53
CA LYS A 465 12.19 15.75 -1.94
C LYS A 465 12.32 15.67 -0.42
N ALA A 466 13.55 15.68 0.09
CA ALA A 466 13.83 15.62 1.51
C ALA A 466 13.24 16.85 2.25
N ASP A 467 13.43 18.05 1.70
CA ASP A 467 12.92 19.29 2.29
C ASP A 467 11.39 19.30 2.41
N ARG A 468 10.71 18.81 1.36
CA ARG A 468 9.24 18.69 1.36
C ARG A 468 8.74 17.69 2.40
N ALA A 469 9.43 16.55 2.53
CA ALA A 469 9.10 15.54 3.53
C ALA A 469 9.34 16.06 4.96
N VAL A 470 10.42 16.82 5.17
CA VAL A 470 10.71 17.49 6.45
C VAL A 470 9.62 18.51 6.77
N ALA A 471 9.22 19.34 5.80
CA ALA A 471 8.15 20.33 5.98
C ALA A 471 6.81 19.67 6.38
N ALA A 472 6.43 18.57 5.74
CA ALA A 472 5.25 17.80 6.13
C ALA A 472 5.39 17.18 7.54
N GLY A 473 6.54 16.57 7.84
CA GLY A 473 6.79 15.98 9.15
C GLY A 473 6.75 17.01 10.29
N GLN A 474 7.35 18.20 10.09
CA GLN A 474 7.31 19.31 11.05
C GLN A 474 5.89 19.83 11.28
N ALA A 475 5.05 19.78 10.25
CA ALA A 475 3.65 20.16 10.36
C ALA A 475 2.78 19.06 11.02
N GLY A 476 3.31 17.85 11.23
CA GLY A 476 2.53 16.71 11.74
C GLY A 476 1.67 16.02 10.67
N ALA A 477 2.05 16.15 9.39
CA ALA A 477 1.40 15.48 8.28
C ALA A 477 2.16 14.21 7.86
N SER A 478 1.42 13.18 7.44
CA SER A 478 1.96 11.91 6.93
C SER A 478 2.11 11.98 5.42
N VAL A 479 3.28 11.61 4.89
CA VAL A 479 3.52 11.62 3.43
C VAL A 479 3.04 10.31 2.81
N ARG A 480 2.14 10.39 1.84
CA ARG A 480 1.67 9.27 1.00
C ARG A 480 2.54 9.13 -0.24
N PHE A 481 2.77 10.25 -0.94
CA PHE A 481 3.64 10.30 -2.10
C PHE A 481 4.53 11.53 -2.07
N ASN A 482 5.73 11.38 -2.60
CA ASN A 482 6.64 12.49 -2.84
C ASN A 482 7.11 12.36 -4.29
N TYR A 483 6.70 13.29 -5.16
CA TYR A 483 6.84 13.13 -6.61
C TYR A 483 8.17 13.66 -7.13
N ASP A 484 8.68 13.09 -8.21
CA ASP A 484 9.83 13.66 -8.94
C ASP A 484 9.38 14.51 -10.14
N ILE A 485 8.22 14.19 -10.73
CA ILE A 485 7.65 14.87 -11.90
C ILE A 485 7.20 16.31 -11.61
N VAL A 486 6.88 16.61 -10.36
CA VAL A 486 6.44 17.91 -9.88
C VAL A 486 6.89 18.08 -8.43
N GLU A 487 7.22 19.31 -8.03
CA GLU A 487 7.64 19.66 -6.66
C GLU A 487 6.47 19.63 -5.67
N SER A 488 5.79 18.49 -5.57
CA SER A 488 4.63 18.30 -4.71
C SER A 488 4.75 17.01 -3.90
N ILE A 489 4.00 16.98 -2.81
CA ILE A 489 3.78 15.81 -1.97
C ILE A 489 2.28 15.60 -1.81
N ALA A 490 1.84 14.35 -1.74
CA ALA A 490 0.53 14.01 -1.23
C ALA A 490 0.65 13.61 0.23
N ILE A 491 -0.22 14.16 1.06
CA ILE A 491 -0.21 13.98 2.51
C ILE A 491 -1.58 13.59 3.03
N GLU A 492 -1.57 12.95 4.19
CA GLU A 492 -2.71 12.84 5.09
C GLU A 492 -2.41 13.70 6.32
N ALA A 493 -3.28 14.68 6.59
CA ALA A 493 -2.95 15.79 7.47
C ALA A 493 -4.14 16.22 8.34
N PRO A 494 -3.91 16.52 9.63
CA PRO A 494 -4.92 17.14 10.46
C PRO A 494 -5.05 18.63 10.10
N PRO A 495 -6.19 19.28 10.40
CA PRO A 495 -6.40 20.71 10.09
C PRO A 495 -5.26 21.64 10.58
N GLN A 496 -4.64 21.32 11.71
CA GLN A 496 -3.53 22.09 12.29
C GLN A 496 -2.25 22.02 11.44
N ALA A 497 -1.99 20.88 10.79
CA ALA A 497 -0.82 20.72 9.92
C ALA A 497 -0.89 21.63 8.70
N LEU A 498 -2.10 21.90 8.20
CA LEU A 498 -2.29 22.81 7.08
C LEU A 498 -1.87 24.24 7.42
N GLN A 499 -2.06 24.68 8.66
CA GLN A 499 -1.59 25.99 9.11
C GLN A 499 -0.06 26.06 9.17
N GLY A 500 0.60 24.98 9.62
CA GLY A 500 2.05 24.88 9.62
C GLY A 500 2.64 24.91 8.21
N LEU A 501 2.03 24.15 7.29
CA LEU A 501 2.43 24.12 5.88
C LEU A 501 2.16 25.45 5.18
N ALA A 502 1.01 26.08 5.41
CA ALA A 502 0.69 27.39 4.82
C ALA A 502 1.62 28.53 5.30
N ARG A 503 2.27 28.37 6.45
CA ARG A 503 3.29 29.31 6.95
C ARG A 503 4.69 29.03 6.40
N ASN A 504 4.92 27.88 5.76
CA ASN A 504 6.20 27.56 5.17
C ASN A 504 6.39 28.41 3.89
N PRO A 505 7.45 29.24 3.80
CA PRO A 505 7.65 30.15 2.66
C PRO A 505 7.91 29.41 1.33
N ASN A 506 8.22 28.12 1.37
CA ASN A 506 8.41 27.29 0.19
C ASN A 506 7.13 26.58 -0.25
N VAL A 507 6.01 26.68 0.48
CA VAL A 507 4.72 26.12 0.07
C VAL A 507 3.96 27.18 -0.74
N ILE A 508 3.54 26.83 -1.95
CA ILE A 508 2.84 27.76 -2.87
C ILE A 508 1.37 27.38 -3.11
N GLU A 509 0.99 26.14 -2.83
CA GLU A 509 -0.39 25.68 -2.99
C GLU A 509 -0.65 24.49 -2.07
N ILE A 510 -1.84 24.44 -1.47
CA ILE A 510 -2.38 23.27 -0.77
C ILE A 510 -3.79 23.05 -1.32
N VAL A 511 -4.01 21.92 -1.98
CA VAL A 511 -5.33 21.55 -2.52
C VAL A 511 -5.80 20.22 -1.94
N PRO A 512 -7.11 20.01 -1.76
CA PRO A 512 -7.65 18.71 -1.38
C PRO A 512 -7.29 17.63 -2.42
N ASP A 513 -6.95 16.42 -1.95
CA ASP A 513 -6.76 15.24 -2.81
C ASP A 513 -8.13 14.67 -3.17
N GLN A 514 -8.61 14.99 -4.37
CA GLN A 514 -9.97 14.67 -4.79
C GLN A 514 -10.07 13.30 -5.46
N ALA A 515 -11.22 12.65 -5.30
CA ALA A 515 -11.51 11.35 -5.89
C ALA A 515 -11.66 11.44 -7.42
N VAL A 516 -11.11 10.44 -8.11
CA VAL A 516 -11.09 10.29 -9.57
C VAL A 516 -11.75 8.96 -9.93
N PHE A 517 -12.54 8.94 -11.01
CA PHE A 517 -13.41 7.80 -11.32
C PHE A 517 -13.25 7.35 -12.78
N ALA A 518 -13.38 6.05 -13.04
CA ALA A 518 -13.56 5.53 -14.40
C ALA A 518 -15.02 5.64 -14.92
N SER A 519 -16.02 5.70 -14.03
CA SER A 519 -17.42 5.90 -14.38
C SER A 519 -18.09 6.93 -13.46
N GLN A 520 -18.81 7.90 -14.03
CA GLN A 520 -19.56 8.89 -13.24
C GLN A 520 -20.89 8.36 -12.69
N ALA A 521 -21.34 7.19 -13.13
CA ALA A 521 -22.43 6.47 -12.50
C ALA A 521 -21.86 5.64 -11.34
N ALA A 522 -22.45 5.80 -10.16
CA ALA A 522 -22.24 4.91 -9.03
C ALA A 522 -22.31 3.45 -9.52
N VAL A 523 -21.33 2.66 -9.06
CA VAL A 523 -21.29 1.20 -9.19
C VAL A 523 -22.71 0.66 -8.97
N ASP A 524 -23.34 0.11 -10.01
CA ASP A 524 -24.56 -0.65 -9.79
C ASP A 524 -24.21 -1.83 -8.86
N SER A 525 -25.18 -2.27 -8.07
CA SER A 525 -25.02 -3.35 -7.10
C SER A 525 -24.52 -4.68 -7.69
N THR A 526 -24.40 -4.79 -9.01
CA THR A 526 -23.93 -5.98 -9.74
C THR A 526 -22.48 -5.89 -10.20
N GLY A 527 -21.80 -4.74 -9.98
CA GLY A 527 -20.34 -4.54 -10.07
C GLY A 527 -19.74 -5.24 -11.30
N SER A 528 -20.54 -5.17 -12.35
CA SER A 528 -20.12 -5.21 -13.71
C SER A 528 -19.86 -3.75 -14.09
N PHE A 529 -18.93 -3.58 -15.02
CA PHE A 529 -18.66 -2.33 -15.71
C PHE A 529 -19.97 -1.56 -16.02
N ALA A 530 -20.04 -0.25 -15.79
CA ALA A 530 -21.23 0.52 -16.15
C ALA A 530 -21.50 0.39 -17.67
N GLY A 531 -22.61 -0.24 -18.07
CA GLY A 531 -22.92 -0.60 -19.47
C GLY A 531 -22.51 -2.01 -19.90
N GLY A 532 -21.89 -2.78 -18.99
CA GLY A 532 -21.50 -4.17 -19.17
C GLY A 532 -22.64 -5.14 -18.98
N SER A 533 -23.29 -5.58 -20.05
CA SER A 533 -24.05 -6.83 -20.00
C SER A 533 -23.09 -8.00 -20.15
N SER A 534 -23.13 -8.94 -19.20
CA SER A 534 -22.47 -10.25 -19.28
C SER A 534 -23.12 -11.09 -20.39
N GLY A 535 -22.85 -10.73 -21.64
CA GLY A 535 -23.21 -11.50 -22.81
C GLY A 535 -22.07 -12.45 -23.17
N SER A 536 -22.35 -13.75 -23.16
CA SER A 536 -21.52 -14.78 -23.80
C SER A 536 -21.49 -14.52 -25.32
N GLY A 537 -20.65 -13.57 -25.76
CA GLY A 537 -20.64 -13.05 -27.13
C GLY A 537 -19.43 -13.44 -27.98
N GLY A 538 -18.52 -14.28 -27.47
CA GLY A 538 -17.41 -14.81 -28.25
C GLY A 538 -17.76 -16.17 -28.85
N GLY A 539 -17.91 -16.23 -30.18
CA GLY A 539 -17.80 -17.50 -30.89
C GLY A 539 -16.40 -18.11 -30.73
N THR A 540 -16.18 -19.31 -31.24
CA THR A 540 -14.88 -20.01 -31.18
C THR A 540 -13.75 -19.37 -32.01
N GLY A 541 -13.92 -18.12 -32.46
CA GLY A 541 -12.99 -17.42 -33.34
C GLY A 541 -12.92 -15.93 -33.03
N GLN A 542 -11.78 -15.33 -33.36
CA GLN A 542 -11.50 -13.92 -33.17
C GLN A 542 -12.48 -13.01 -33.92
N VAL A 543 -12.92 -11.96 -33.23
CA VAL A 543 -13.81 -10.92 -33.79
C VAL A 543 -13.04 -9.61 -33.93
N THR A 544 -13.27 -8.88 -35.02
CA THR A 544 -12.89 -7.48 -35.11
C THR A 544 -14.08 -6.62 -34.70
N PRO A 545 -14.05 -5.95 -33.52
CA PRO A 545 -15.16 -5.09 -33.10
C PRO A 545 -15.50 -4.02 -34.14
N SER A 546 -16.77 -3.61 -34.19
CA SER A 546 -17.26 -2.62 -35.15
C SER A 546 -16.51 -1.29 -35.03
N GLY A 547 -16.24 -0.86 -33.80
CA GLY A 547 -15.45 0.36 -33.55
C GLY A 547 -14.04 0.27 -34.10
N ILE A 548 -13.39 -0.89 -33.98
CA ILE A 548 -12.05 -1.14 -34.52
C ILE A 548 -12.07 -1.16 -36.04
N THR A 549 -13.09 -1.75 -36.65
CA THR A 549 -13.32 -1.66 -38.10
C THR A 549 -13.49 -0.20 -38.52
N ARG A 550 -14.23 0.58 -37.73
CA ARG A 550 -14.61 1.96 -38.05
C ARG A 550 -13.46 2.96 -37.90
N VAL A 551 -12.58 2.78 -36.90
CA VAL A 551 -11.33 3.55 -36.79
C VAL A 551 -10.22 2.98 -37.67
N GLY A 552 -10.47 1.90 -38.41
CA GLY A 552 -9.53 1.28 -39.34
C GLY A 552 -8.85 0.06 -38.72
N THR A 553 -9.06 -1.11 -39.31
CA THR A 553 -8.48 -2.37 -38.83
C THR A 553 -6.95 -2.36 -38.87
N PRO A 554 -6.27 -3.03 -37.92
CA PRO A 554 -4.82 -3.19 -37.98
C PRO A 554 -4.40 -3.96 -39.24
N ASN A 555 -3.25 -3.61 -39.80
CA ASN A 555 -2.65 -4.31 -40.94
C ASN A 555 -1.12 -4.31 -40.82
N THR A 556 -0.44 -5.14 -41.61
CA THR A 556 1.01 -5.26 -41.56
C THR A 556 1.68 -3.90 -41.79
N GLY A 557 2.50 -3.47 -40.83
CA GLY A 557 3.18 -2.18 -40.86
C GLY A 557 2.34 -0.99 -40.38
N SER A 558 1.10 -1.23 -39.93
CA SER A 558 0.21 -0.29 -39.22
C SER A 558 -0.58 -1.10 -38.19
N ASP A 559 0.13 -1.65 -37.20
CA ASP A 559 -0.36 -2.54 -36.14
C ASP A 559 0.20 -2.18 -34.75
N GLY A 560 0.91 -1.05 -34.63
CA GLY A 560 1.41 -0.52 -33.36
C GLY A 560 2.78 -1.06 -32.91
N PHE A 561 3.45 -1.86 -33.75
CA PHE A 561 4.76 -2.44 -33.42
C PHE A 561 5.79 -1.38 -33.01
N GLY A 562 6.53 -1.66 -31.93
CA GLY A 562 7.60 -0.79 -31.44
C GLY A 562 7.12 0.43 -30.65
N VAL A 563 5.84 0.48 -30.27
CA VAL A 563 5.26 1.57 -29.47
C VAL A 563 4.71 1.04 -28.16
N GLY A 564 5.14 1.66 -27.05
CA GLY A 564 4.61 1.40 -25.72
C GLY A 564 3.38 2.26 -25.41
N VAL A 565 2.33 1.63 -24.90
CA VAL A 565 1.08 2.29 -24.46
C VAL A 565 0.84 2.01 -22.99
N ALA A 566 0.85 3.04 -22.15
CA ALA A 566 0.50 2.91 -20.74
C ALA A 566 -1.03 2.96 -20.57
N ILE A 567 -1.58 1.95 -19.91
CA ILE A 567 -3.00 1.90 -19.51
C ILE A 567 -3.09 2.37 -18.06
N MET A 568 -3.54 3.61 -17.89
CA MET A 568 -3.65 4.23 -16.57
C MET A 568 -5.08 4.10 -16.05
N ASP A 569 -5.34 3.02 -15.31
CA ASP A 569 -6.69 2.54 -15.02
C ASP A 569 -6.72 1.69 -13.72
N SER A 570 -7.65 0.74 -13.62
CA SER A 570 -7.83 -0.22 -12.52
C SER A 570 -6.88 -1.43 -12.57
N GLY A 571 -6.05 -1.53 -13.60
CA GLY A 571 -5.08 -2.62 -13.78
C GLY A 571 -5.22 -3.30 -15.14
N ILE A 572 -4.43 -4.34 -15.38
CA ILE A 572 -4.58 -5.23 -16.54
C ILE A 572 -4.57 -6.66 -16.01
N ASP A 573 -5.50 -7.48 -16.48
CA ASP A 573 -5.50 -8.90 -16.15
C ASP A 573 -4.38 -9.65 -16.86
N PHE A 574 -3.41 -10.15 -16.09
CA PHE A 574 -2.26 -10.88 -16.62
C PHE A 574 -2.56 -12.33 -17.01
N VAL A 575 -3.74 -12.86 -16.65
CA VAL A 575 -4.18 -14.21 -17.00
C VAL A 575 -4.92 -14.21 -18.35
N ASN A 576 -5.43 -13.06 -18.79
CA ASN A 576 -6.15 -12.96 -20.06
C ASN A 576 -5.22 -13.26 -21.24
N THR A 577 -5.44 -14.39 -21.91
CA THR A 577 -4.60 -14.87 -23.04
C THR A 577 -4.68 -14.01 -24.30
N ASP A 578 -5.62 -13.07 -24.35
CA ASP A 578 -5.77 -12.11 -25.45
C ASP A 578 -4.94 -10.84 -25.25
N LEU A 579 -4.22 -10.73 -24.12
CA LEU A 579 -3.35 -9.61 -23.79
C LEU A 579 -1.93 -10.11 -23.47
N ALA A 580 -0.93 -9.29 -23.79
CA ALA A 580 0.47 -9.52 -23.44
C ALA A 580 1.13 -8.23 -22.92
N PRO A 581 0.73 -7.75 -21.73
CA PRO A 581 1.37 -6.57 -21.14
C PRO A 581 2.81 -6.84 -20.73
N ALA A 582 3.62 -5.79 -20.69
CA ALA A 582 4.99 -5.84 -20.17
C ALA A 582 5.03 -6.15 -18.67
N SER A 583 6.12 -6.77 -18.23
CA SER A 583 6.35 -7.07 -16.81
C SER A 583 6.64 -5.82 -15.98
N GLN A 584 7.09 -4.72 -16.60
CA GLN A 584 7.24 -3.43 -15.92
C GLN A 584 5.87 -2.81 -15.70
N THR A 585 5.47 -2.75 -14.44
CA THR A 585 4.14 -2.27 -14.04
C THR A 585 4.25 -1.33 -12.84
N PHE A 586 3.17 -0.59 -12.59
CA PHE A 586 3.05 0.28 -11.44
C PHE A 586 1.67 0.16 -10.80
N SER A 587 1.61 0.16 -9.47
CA SER A 587 0.38 0.29 -8.70
C SER A 587 0.53 1.41 -7.68
N ALA A 588 -0.35 2.40 -7.75
CA ALA A 588 -0.41 3.49 -6.77
C ALA A 588 -0.90 2.99 -5.39
N PHE A 589 -1.31 1.73 -5.27
CA PHE A 589 -1.74 1.09 -4.02
C PHE A 589 -0.66 0.16 -3.44
N GLY A 590 0.53 0.11 -4.07
CA GLY A 590 1.50 -0.95 -3.83
C GLY A 590 1.06 -2.29 -4.44
N GLY A 591 1.94 -3.29 -4.35
CA GLY A 591 1.66 -4.64 -4.84
C GLY A 591 1.50 -4.73 -6.36
N THR A 592 0.65 -5.66 -6.80
CA THR A 592 0.51 -6.04 -8.22
C THR A 592 -0.38 -5.08 -9.00
N CYS A 593 -0.15 -4.95 -10.31
CA CYS A 593 -1.04 -4.22 -11.23
C CYS A 593 -2.16 -5.11 -11.83
N GLN A 594 -2.38 -6.29 -11.25
CA GLN A 594 -3.47 -7.20 -11.64
C GLN A 594 -4.81 -6.48 -11.53
N ASP A 595 -5.62 -6.59 -12.58
CA ASP A 595 -6.94 -5.96 -12.60
C ASP A 595 -7.93 -6.69 -11.67
N ASP A 596 -8.44 -5.96 -10.69
CA ASP A 596 -9.43 -6.40 -9.70
C ASP A 596 -10.83 -5.78 -9.95
N ASN A 597 -10.98 -4.96 -10.99
CA ASN A 597 -12.24 -4.36 -11.41
C ASN A 597 -12.74 -4.89 -12.76
N GLY A 598 -11.85 -4.98 -13.75
CA GLY A 598 -12.14 -5.37 -15.14
C GLY A 598 -12.17 -4.20 -16.13
N HIS A 599 -12.29 -2.95 -15.67
CA HIS A 599 -12.33 -1.78 -16.55
C HIS A 599 -11.01 -1.60 -17.32
N GLY A 600 -9.88 -1.71 -16.64
CA GLY A 600 -8.57 -1.53 -17.28
C GLY A 600 -8.25 -2.65 -18.27
N THR A 601 -8.68 -3.89 -17.99
CA THR A 601 -8.60 -5.03 -18.93
C THR A 601 -9.43 -4.79 -20.18
N ALA A 602 -10.65 -4.27 -20.04
CA ALA A 602 -11.52 -3.92 -21.17
C ALA A 602 -10.93 -2.77 -22.01
N VAL A 603 -10.33 -1.76 -21.37
CA VAL A 603 -9.63 -0.66 -22.04
C VAL A 603 -8.39 -1.18 -22.78
N ALA A 604 -7.59 -2.03 -22.13
CA ALA A 604 -6.38 -2.63 -22.69
C ALA A 604 -6.65 -3.43 -23.98
N GLY A 605 -7.73 -4.21 -24.03
CA GLY A 605 -8.08 -5.00 -25.21
C GLY A 605 -8.42 -4.17 -26.44
N LEU A 606 -9.14 -3.06 -26.27
CA LEU A 606 -9.45 -2.16 -27.37
C LEU A 606 -8.19 -1.51 -27.95
N VAL A 607 -7.18 -1.24 -27.11
CA VAL A 607 -5.87 -0.76 -27.57
C VAL A 607 -5.13 -1.86 -28.31
N ALA A 608 -4.86 -3.00 -27.67
CA ALA A 608 -3.86 -3.96 -28.14
C ALA A 608 -4.17 -5.44 -27.82
N ALA A 609 -5.44 -5.86 -27.82
CA ALA A 609 -5.74 -7.29 -27.87
C ALA A 609 -5.04 -7.96 -29.06
N LEU A 610 -4.43 -9.11 -28.81
CA LEU A 610 -3.54 -9.79 -29.73
C LEU A 610 -4.29 -10.29 -30.97
N ASN A 611 -3.67 -10.27 -32.15
CA ASN A 611 -4.22 -10.96 -33.32
C ASN A 611 -3.84 -12.46 -33.28
N ASN A 612 -4.64 -13.28 -32.59
CA ASN A 612 -4.28 -14.63 -32.13
C ASN A 612 -5.37 -15.70 -32.34
N THR A 613 -6.38 -15.45 -33.19
CA THR A 613 -7.51 -16.35 -33.52
C THR A 613 -8.59 -16.54 -32.45
N THR A 614 -8.46 -15.97 -31.26
CA THR A 614 -9.51 -15.95 -30.22
C THR A 614 -9.90 -14.51 -29.85
N GLY A 615 -10.91 -14.34 -28.99
CA GLY A 615 -11.27 -13.05 -28.40
C GLY A 615 -11.55 -11.94 -29.41
N ILE A 616 -10.92 -10.77 -29.22
CA ILE A 616 -10.99 -9.64 -30.14
C ILE A 616 -9.60 -9.28 -30.65
N VAL A 617 -9.51 -8.54 -31.76
CA VAL A 617 -8.25 -7.88 -32.16
C VAL A 617 -8.31 -6.40 -31.79
N GLY A 618 -7.28 -5.88 -31.11
CA GLY A 618 -7.16 -4.47 -30.75
C GLY A 618 -6.84 -3.57 -31.94
N VAL A 619 -6.90 -2.25 -31.76
CA VAL A 619 -6.54 -1.29 -32.83
C VAL A 619 -5.05 -1.38 -33.19
N ALA A 620 -4.20 -1.62 -32.20
CA ALA A 620 -2.74 -1.68 -32.28
C ALA A 620 -2.22 -2.98 -31.64
N PRO A 621 -2.51 -4.16 -32.22
CA PRO A 621 -2.29 -5.47 -31.59
C PRO A 621 -0.81 -5.85 -31.38
N LYS A 622 0.14 -5.07 -31.92
CA LYS A 622 1.58 -5.24 -31.68
C LYS A 622 2.20 -4.15 -30.81
N SER A 623 1.40 -3.24 -30.25
CA SER A 623 1.88 -2.33 -29.21
C SER A 623 2.11 -3.08 -27.90
N THR A 624 3.12 -2.65 -27.15
CA THR A 624 3.38 -3.19 -25.81
C THR A 624 2.58 -2.41 -24.78
N LEU A 625 1.70 -3.08 -24.05
CA LEU A 625 0.92 -2.47 -22.98
C LEU A 625 1.75 -2.38 -21.69
N TYR A 626 1.72 -1.23 -21.03
CA TYR A 626 2.28 -1.04 -19.68
C TYR A 626 1.15 -0.80 -18.70
N CYS A 627 1.06 -1.67 -17.68
CA CYS A 627 0.03 -1.55 -16.66
C CYS A 627 0.38 -0.48 -15.63
N VAL A 628 -0.48 0.53 -15.47
CA VAL A 628 -0.32 1.61 -14.49
C VAL A 628 -1.63 1.74 -13.68
N LYS A 629 -1.74 0.95 -12.61
CA LYS A 629 -2.93 0.90 -11.75
C LYS A 629 -3.00 2.13 -10.85
N VAL A 630 -4.00 2.97 -11.08
CA VAL A 630 -4.27 4.20 -10.33
C VAL A 630 -5.70 4.25 -9.77
N LEU A 631 -6.53 3.26 -10.12
CA LEU A 631 -7.85 3.03 -9.57
C LEU A 631 -7.91 1.70 -8.82
N ASP A 632 -8.67 1.66 -7.73
CA ASP A 632 -8.91 0.46 -6.93
C ASP A 632 -9.95 -0.49 -7.57
N SER A 633 -10.33 -1.54 -6.84
CA SER A 633 -11.34 -2.51 -7.29
C SER A 633 -12.73 -1.91 -7.50
N ALA A 634 -13.03 -0.75 -6.92
CA ALA A 634 -14.26 0.00 -7.15
C ALA A 634 -14.14 1.00 -8.32
N ALA A 635 -13.02 0.97 -9.05
CA ALA A 635 -12.66 1.92 -10.10
C ALA A 635 -12.58 3.38 -9.59
N VAL A 636 -12.17 3.55 -8.33
CA VAL A 636 -11.94 4.86 -7.69
C VAL A 636 -10.46 5.03 -7.39
N GLY A 637 -9.94 6.21 -7.69
CA GLY A 637 -8.61 6.66 -7.28
C GLY A 637 -8.68 8.07 -6.74
N SER A 638 -7.53 8.73 -6.63
CA SER A 638 -7.47 10.16 -6.31
C SER A 638 -6.43 10.88 -7.16
N ASP A 639 -6.47 12.21 -7.17
CA ASP A 639 -5.46 13.04 -7.85
C ASP A 639 -4.04 12.60 -7.52
N SER A 640 -3.77 12.26 -6.25
CA SER A 640 -2.47 11.78 -5.83
C SER A 640 -2.07 10.43 -6.44
N ASN A 641 -3.02 9.50 -6.58
CA ASN A 641 -2.78 8.24 -7.29
C ASN A 641 -2.48 8.49 -8.78
N ILE A 642 -3.19 9.42 -9.41
CA ILE A 642 -2.94 9.78 -10.81
C ILE A 642 -1.54 10.39 -10.97
N ILE A 643 -1.18 11.37 -10.15
CA ILE A 643 0.15 12.01 -10.21
C ILE A 643 1.25 10.97 -9.97
N ALA A 644 1.04 10.00 -9.07
CA ALA A 644 2.00 8.91 -8.85
C ALA A 644 2.18 8.02 -10.10
N GLY A 645 1.09 7.71 -10.82
CA GLY A 645 1.15 6.99 -12.09
C GLY A 645 1.88 7.78 -13.18
N LEU A 646 1.58 9.08 -13.32
CA LEU A 646 2.28 9.98 -14.23
C LEU A 646 3.77 10.10 -13.89
N ASP A 647 4.11 10.18 -12.60
CA ASP A 647 5.50 10.21 -12.10
C ASP A 647 6.26 8.95 -12.47
N TRP A 648 5.64 7.77 -12.34
CA TRP A 648 6.23 6.51 -12.78
C TRP A 648 6.45 6.49 -14.30
N ILE A 649 5.47 6.90 -15.10
CA ILE A 649 5.62 6.98 -16.57
C ILE A 649 6.77 7.93 -16.92
N ASN A 650 6.82 9.12 -16.31
CA ASN A 650 7.86 10.12 -16.55
C ASN A 650 9.28 9.61 -16.28
N LYS A 651 9.45 8.71 -15.30
CA LYS A 651 10.75 8.09 -15.00
C LYS A 651 11.10 6.96 -15.96
N ASN A 652 10.10 6.17 -16.36
CA ASN A 652 10.32 4.91 -17.05
C ASN A 652 10.14 4.97 -18.56
N TRP A 653 9.56 6.06 -19.11
CA TRP A 653 9.13 6.11 -20.52
C TRP A 653 10.20 5.70 -21.55
N ASN A 654 11.49 5.94 -21.26
CA ASN A 654 12.63 5.56 -22.09
C ASN A 654 13.58 4.53 -21.44
N LEU A 655 13.21 4.00 -20.27
CA LEU A 655 13.94 2.92 -19.59
C LEU A 655 13.35 1.53 -19.89
N VAL A 656 12.16 1.51 -20.49
CA VAL A 656 11.47 0.30 -20.94
C VAL A 656 11.50 0.20 -22.46
N THR A 657 11.45 -1.01 -23.00
CA THR A 657 11.49 -1.26 -24.45
C THR A 657 10.25 -2.06 -24.86
N PRO A 658 9.43 -1.55 -25.80
CA PRO A 658 9.52 -0.24 -26.46
C PRO A 658 9.18 0.92 -25.52
N ASN A 659 9.71 2.11 -25.82
CA ASN A 659 9.44 3.33 -25.04
C ASN A 659 7.92 3.57 -24.90
N ILE A 660 7.49 4.05 -23.73
CA ILE A 660 6.11 4.54 -23.53
C ILE A 660 5.96 5.86 -24.29
N ARG A 661 5.04 5.88 -25.24
CA ARG A 661 4.76 7.07 -26.09
C ARG A 661 3.31 7.51 -26.05
N VAL A 662 2.41 6.64 -25.61
CA VAL A 662 0.98 6.90 -25.47
C VAL A 662 0.54 6.54 -24.06
N VAL A 663 -0.31 7.36 -23.46
CA VAL A 663 -0.98 7.08 -22.19
C VAL A 663 -2.49 7.14 -22.43
N ASN A 664 -3.19 6.06 -22.13
CA ASN A 664 -4.65 6.06 -22.14
C ASN A 664 -5.17 6.36 -20.72
N MET A 665 -6.02 7.36 -20.59
CA MET A 665 -6.72 7.74 -19.36
C MET A 665 -8.22 7.72 -19.58
N SER A 666 -8.84 6.56 -19.33
CA SER A 666 -10.29 6.37 -19.38
C SER A 666 -10.94 6.72 -18.02
N LEU A 667 -10.56 7.87 -17.46
CA LEU A 667 -10.92 8.30 -16.10
C LEU A 667 -10.94 9.84 -15.99
N GLY A 668 -11.59 10.35 -14.96
CA GLY A 668 -11.59 11.78 -14.67
C GLY A 668 -12.46 12.17 -13.48
N ARG A 669 -12.53 13.46 -13.18
CA ARG A 669 -13.41 14.04 -12.17
C ARG A 669 -13.87 15.44 -12.56
N ALA A 670 -14.84 15.98 -11.82
CA ALA A 670 -15.20 17.39 -11.92
C ALA A 670 -14.01 18.27 -11.49
N GLY A 671 -13.73 19.34 -12.23
CA GLY A 671 -12.57 20.20 -12.00
C GLY A 671 -12.42 21.26 -13.09
N THR A 672 -11.49 22.19 -12.94
CA THR A 672 -11.19 23.21 -13.95
C THR A 672 -9.69 23.21 -14.25
N ILE A 673 -9.26 23.92 -15.30
CA ILE A 673 -7.84 24.00 -15.67
C ILE A 673 -6.90 24.47 -14.54
N SER A 674 -7.42 25.17 -13.53
CA SER A 674 -6.66 25.77 -12.43
C SER A 674 -6.95 25.11 -11.08
N ASP A 675 -7.63 23.97 -11.04
CA ASP A 675 -8.11 23.35 -9.79
C ASP A 675 -7.01 22.66 -8.97
N ASN A 676 -6.04 22.06 -9.66
CA ASN A 676 -4.92 21.32 -9.09
C ASN A 676 -3.71 21.53 -9.99
N SER A 677 -2.89 22.53 -9.65
CA SER A 677 -1.76 22.90 -10.48
C SER A 677 -0.68 21.80 -10.54
N SER A 678 -0.60 20.95 -9.51
CA SER A 678 0.34 19.81 -9.46
C SER A 678 -0.01 18.73 -10.48
N TYR A 679 -1.29 18.40 -10.61
CA TYR A 679 -1.79 17.44 -11.59
C TYR A 679 -1.51 17.93 -13.02
N ARG A 680 -1.87 19.18 -13.33
CA ARG A 680 -1.59 19.73 -14.66
C ARG A 680 -0.09 19.79 -14.98
N THR A 681 0.76 20.18 -14.01
CA THR A 681 2.22 20.18 -14.23
C THR A 681 2.77 18.78 -14.50
N ALA A 682 2.24 17.73 -13.87
CA ALA A 682 2.60 16.35 -14.17
C ALA A 682 2.25 15.95 -15.63
N ILE A 683 1.07 16.35 -16.11
CA ILE A 683 0.67 16.14 -17.52
C ILE A 683 1.58 16.93 -18.48
N GLN A 684 1.90 18.18 -18.16
CA GLN A 684 2.80 19.02 -18.95
C GLN A 684 4.20 18.41 -19.09
N ALA A 685 4.71 17.73 -18.05
CA ALA A 685 6.00 17.05 -18.11
C ALA A 685 6.01 15.91 -19.16
N LEU A 686 4.93 15.15 -19.27
CA LEU A 686 4.77 14.12 -20.31
C LEU A 686 4.61 14.76 -21.70
N TYR A 687 3.77 15.79 -21.81
CA TYR A 687 3.56 16.55 -23.05
C TYR A 687 4.89 17.08 -23.62
N ASN A 688 5.74 17.64 -22.77
CA ASN A 688 7.07 18.16 -23.16
C ASN A 688 8.04 17.07 -23.63
N LYS A 689 7.82 15.80 -23.25
CA LYS A 689 8.55 14.64 -23.78
C LYS A 689 7.98 14.10 -25.09
N GLY A 690 6.89 14.70 -25.60
CA GLY A 690 6.19 14.21 -26.77
C GLY A 690 5.41 12.92 -26.52
N ILE A 691 5.08 12.61 -25.26
CA ILE A 691 4.19 11.52 -24.87
C ILE A 691 2.75 12.02 -25.02
N VAL A 692 1.93 11.30 -25.76
CA VAL A 692 0.54 11.68 -26.02
C VAL A 692 -0.36 11.09 -24.94
N VAL A 693 -1.09 11.94 -24.24
CA VAL A 693 -2.11 11.53 -23.27
C VAL A 693 -3.49 11.63 -23.94
N VAL A 694 -4.18 10.50 -24.03
CA VAL A 694 -5.52 10.37 -24.62
C VAL A 694 -6.52 10.17 -23.49
N THR A 695 -7.57 10.98 -23.46
CA THR A 695 -8.53 11.04 -22.36
C THR A 695 -9.94 10.78 -22.85
N ALA A 696 -10.72 10.02 -22.07
CA ALA A 696 -12.16 9.93 -22.27
C ALA A 696 -12.81 11.28 -21.97
N ALA A 697 -13.72 11.77 -22.81
CA ALA A 697 -14.39 13.05 -22.59
C ALA A 697 -15.24 13.07 -21.29
N GLY A 698 -15.77 11.92 -20.89
CA GLY A 698 -16.75 11.77 -19.82
C GLY A 698 -18.11 11.30 -20.37
N ASN A 699 -19.02 10.90 -19.49
CA ASN A 699 -20.35 10.38 -19.86
C ASN A 699 -21.48 11.26 -19.31
N ASP A 700 -21.21 12.56 -19.14
CA ASP A 700 -22.17 13.52 -18.63
C ASP A 700 -22.35 14.64 -19.64
N ALA A 701 -23.51 14.65 -20.28
CA ALA A 701 -23.88 15.64 -21.29
C ALA A 701 -24.31 16.99 -20.69
N THR A 702 -24.46 17.08 -19.37
CA THR A 702 -24.91 18.33 -18.70
C THR A 702 -23.76 19.28 -18.38
N VAL A 703 -22.53 18.83 -18.59
CA VAL A 703 -21.30 19.60 -18.39
C VAL A 703 -20.49 19.63 -19.67
N THR A 704 -19.48 20.49 -19.72
CA THR A 704 -18.49 20.50 -20.80
C THR A 704 -17.16 19.95 -20.33
N VAL A 705 -16.29 19.55 -21.26
CA VAL A 705 -14.92 19.11 -20.94
C VAL A 705 -14.09 20.16 -20.20
N THR A 706 -14.44 21.44 -20.30
CA THR A 706 -13.79 22.52 -19.53
C THR A 706 -14.04 22.44 -18.01
N GLN A 707 -15.06 21.68 -17.60
CA GLN A 707 -15.47 21.44 -16.22
C GLN A 707 -15.05 20.04 -15.71
N ARG A 708 -14.13 19.38 -16.44
CA ARG A 708 -13.62 18.05 -16.12
C ARG A 708 -12.10 18.05 -16.19
N VAL A 709 -11.42 17.36 -15.27
CA VAL A 709 -9.97 17.15 -15.34
C VAL A 709 -9.64 15.66 -15.50
N PRO A 710 -8.64 15.32 -16.32
CA PRO A 710 -7.70 16.22 -17.00
C PRO A 710 -8.24 16.87 -18.30
N MET A 711 -9.50 16.67 -18.68
CA MET A 711 -10.03 17.08 -20.00
C MET A 711 -9.98 18.60 -20.26
N ALA A 712 -9.96 19.43 -19.22
CA ALA A 712 -9.80 20.87 -19.30
C ALA A 712 -8.35 21.31 -19.59
N TYR A 713 -7.40 20.37 -19.69
CA TYR A 713 -5.99 20.67 -19.92
C TYR A 713 -5.69 20.73 -21.43
N PRO A 714 -5.10 21.82 -21.95
CA PRO A 714 -4.68 21.94 -23.35
C PRO A 714 -3.77 20.80 -23.83
N GLU A 715 -3.06 20.16 -22.90
CA GLU A 715 -2.02 19.18 -23.15
C GLU A 715 -2.54 17.78 -23.52
N VAL A 716 -3.82 17.48 -23.29
CA VAL A 716 -4.42 16.14 -23.55
C VAL A 716 -5.24 16.11 -24.83
N LEU A 717 -5.47 14.90 -25.37
CA LEU A 717 -6.36 14.64 -26.51
C LEU A 717 -7.67 14.02 -26.02
N ASN A 718 -8.71 14.85 -25.89
CA ASN A 718 -10.04 14.39 -25.46
C ASN A 718 -10.78 13.67 -26.58
N VAL A 719 -11.41 12.54 -26.24
CA VAL A 719 -12.14 11.69 -27.18
C VAL A 719 -13.61 11.60 -26.83
N ALA A 720 -14.47 12.04 -27.75
CA ALA A 720 -15.92 11.87 -27.64
C ALA A 720 -16.39 10.51 -28.17
N SER A 721 -17.53 10.05 -27.64
CA SER A 721 -18.15 8.78 -28.01
C SER A 721 -19.15 8.91 -29.15
N THR A 722 -19.06 8.00 -30.13
CA THR A 722 -20.04 7.85 -31.21
C THR A 722 -20.54 6.41 -31.36
N THR A 723 -21.59 6.21 -32.15
CA THR A 723 -22.06 4.88 -32.59
C THR A 723 -21.21 4.35 -33.75
N ALA A 724 -20.86 3.06 -33.76
CA ALA A 724 -20.16 2.45 -34.89
C ALA A 724 -21.10 2.01 -36.04
N LEU A 725 -22.33 1.62 -35.69
CA LEU A 725 -23.33 1.00 -36.55
C LEU A 725 -24.67 1.73 -36.41
N LYS A 726 -25.50 1.59 -37.44
CA LYS A 726 -26.90 2.02 -37.39
C LYS A 726 -27.67 1.14 -36.40
N GLY A 727 -28.38 1.77 -35.47
CA GLY A 727 -29.26 1.09 -34.53
C GLY A 727 -30.64 0.74 -35.10
N THR A 728 -31.55 0.37 -34.21
CA THR A 728 -32.94 0.02 -34.52
C THR A 728 -33.92 0.97 -33.82
N THR A 729 -35.16 1.03 -34.31
CA THR A 729 -36.24 1.78 -33.64
C THR A 729 -37.52 0.95 -33.60
N ALA A 730 -38.11 0.86 -32.42
CA ALA A 730 -39.48 0.39 -32.20
C ALA A 730 -40.43 1.56 -31.86
N CYS A 731 -39.92 2.79 -31.79
CA CYS A 731 -40.70 4.00 -31.56
C CYS A 731 -41.34 4.47 -32.88
N LYS A 732 -42.67 4.52 -32.91
CA LYS A 732 -43.42 4.87 -34.13
C LYS A 732 -43.16 6.29 -34.65
N SER A 733 -42.73 7.20 -33.77
CA SER A 733 -42.51 8.61 -34.09
C SER A 733 -41.05 8.98 -34.34
N GLN A 734 -40.12 8.02 -34.30
CA GLN A 734 -38.68 8.28 -34.40
C GLN A 734 -37.99 7.29 -35.33
N ALA A 735 -37.14 7.81 -36.21
CA ALA A 735 -36.24 7.00 -37.03
C ALA A 735 -35.10 6.42 -36.18
N ALA A 736 -34.51 5.31 -36.64
CA ALA A 736 -33.34 4.72 -35.99
C ALA A 736 -32.14 5.67 -36.01
N ILE A 737 -31.36 5.66 -34.93
CA ILE A 737 -30.08 6.36 -34.82
C ILE A 737 -29.11 5.71 -35.81
N VAL A 738 -28.43 6.52 -36.60
CA VAL A 738 -27.53 6.02 -37.65
C VAL A 738 -26.11 5.86 -37.10
N ALA A 739 -25.21 5.29 -37.91
CA ALA A 739 -23.79 5.20 -37.55
C ALA A 739 -23.17 6.60 -37.48
N ASP A 740 -22.08 6.71 -36.73
CA ASP A 740 -21.32 7.95 -36.51
C ASP A 740 -22.13 9.06 -35.83
N SER A 741 -23.23 8.69 -35.14
CA SER A 741 -24.00 9.60 -34.27
C SER A 741 -23.27 9.79 -32.95
N ALA A 742 -23.34 10.99 -32.38
CA ALA A 742 -22.87 11.22 -31.01
C ALA A 742 -23.65 10.34 -30.04
N SER A 743 -22.93 9.59 -29.21
CA SER A 743 -23.51 8.69 -28.21
C SER A 743 -24.07 9.49 -27.06
N TYR A 744 -25.13 9.01 -26.40
CA TYR A 744 -25.59 9.59 -25.13
C TYR A 744 -24.51 9.51 -24.03
N PHE A 745 -23.51 8.62 -24.16
CA PHE A 745 -22.37 8.49 -23.26
C PHE A 745 -21.17 9.36 -23.69
N THR A 746 -21.37 10.64 -23.95
CA THR A 746 -20.25 11.59 -24.10
C THR A 746 -20.53 12.93 -23.44
N THR A 747 -19.49 13.51 -22.88
CA THR A 747 -19.43 14.92 -22.47
C THR A 747 -18.98 15.74 -23.68
N ASP A 748 -19.63 16.88 -23.91
CA ASP A 748 -19.37 17.74 -25.07
C ASP A 748 -18.32 18.83 -24.76
N GLY A 749 -17.82 19.49 -25.80
CA GLY A 749 -17.18 20.79 -25.71
C GLY A 749 -16.32 21.12 -26.92
N LYS A 750 -16.70 22.20 -27.61
CA LYS A 750 -16.05 22.74 -28.80
C LYS A 750 -14.54 22.80 -28.63
N PHE A 751 -13.83 22.26 -29.61
CA PHE A 751 -12.40 22.47 -29.71
C PHE A 751 -12.08 23.93 -30.05
N ASP A 752 -11.43 24.64 -29.13
CA ASP A 752 -10.84 25.93 -29.43
C ASP A 752 -9.41 25.74 -29.95
N PRO A 753 -9.10 26.08 -31.21
CA PRO A 753 -7.75 25.94 -31.76
C PRO A 753 -6.70 26.86 -31.10
N ILE A 754 -7.12 27.92 -30.40
CA ILE A 754 -6.21 28.83 -29.70
C ILE A 754 -5.84 28.26 -28.33
N SER A 755 -6.83 27.97 -27.48
CA SER A 755 -6.56 27.39 -26.16
C SER A 755 -6.22 25.90 -26.20
N LYS A 756 -6.59 25.21 -27.29
CA LYS A 756 -6.45 23.76 -27.51
C LYS A 756 -7.29 22.89 -26.56
N ILE A 757 -8.28 23.50 -25.92
CA ILE A 757 -9.23 22.84 -25.01
C ILE A 757 -10.48 22.49 -25.80
N GLY A 758 -11.04 21.31 -25.52
CA GLY A 758 -12.23 20.78 -26.18
C GLY A 758 -12.03 19.34 -26.65
N ILE A 759 -13.03 18.77 -27.31
CA ILE A 759 -12.94 17.46 -27.93
C ILE A 759 -11.96 17.51 -29.09
N THR A 760 -10.91 16.69 -29.03
CA THR A 760 -9.93 16.65 -30.12
C THR A 760 -10.46 15.88 -31.32
N ILE A 761 -11.09 14.73 -31.06
CA ILE A 761 -11.55 13.79 -32.07
C ILE A 761 -12.65 12.89 -31.49
N SER A 762 -13.45 12.29 -32.35
CA SER A 762 -14.42 11.27 -31.93
C SER A 762 -13.94 9.86 -32.29
N ALA A 763 -14.41 8.85 -31.55
CA ALA A 763 -14.31 7.45 -31.93
C ALA A 763 -15.50 6.66 -31.38
N PRO A 764 -15.86 5.52 -32.00
CA PRO A 764 -16.99 4.77 -31.52
C PRO A 764 -16.78 4.30 -30.08
N GLY A 765 -17.74 4.61 -29.20
CA GLY A 765 -17.73 4.12 -27.82
C GLY A 765 -18.77 3.02 -27.60
N GLU A 766 -19.52 2.66 -28.64
CA GLU A 766 -20.51 1.59 -28.63
C GLU A 766 -20.75 1.07 -30.06
N ASP A 767 -21.41 -0.07 -30.19
CA ASP A 767 -21.80 -0.57 -31.51
C ASP A 767 -22.97 0.24 -32.06
N SER A 768 -24.05 0.42 -31.30
CA SER A 768 -25.23 1.16 -31.77
C SER A 768 -26.14 1.60 -30.62
N GLU A 769 -27.04 2.53 -30.89
CA GLU A 769 -28.12 2.92 -29.97
C GLU A 769 -29.48 2.54 -30.55
N ASN A 770 -30.26 1.78 -29.78
CA ASN A 770 -31.60 1.33 -30.14
C ASN A 770 -32.67 2.16 -29.43
N ILE A 771 -33.73 2.50 -30.14
CA ILE A 771 -34.89 3.22 -29.59
C ILE A 771 -35.99 2.21 -29.27
N ASN A 772 -36.38 2.09 -28.01
CA ASN A 772 -37.43 1.18 -27.57
C ASN A 772 -38.85 1.71 -27.93
N SER A 773 -39.88 0.91 -27.67
CA SER A 773 -41.27 1.28 -27.99
C SER A 773 -41.81 2.46 -27.15
N ALA A 774 -41.17 2.77 -26.01
CA ALA A 774 -41.45 3.95 -25.20
C ALA A 774 -40.63 5.18 -25.64
N CYS A 775 -39.94 5.10 -26.78
CA CYS A 775 -39.08 6.14 -27.33
C CYS A 775 -37.90 6.54 -26.42
N GLY A 776 -37.43 5.60 -25.58
CA GLY A 776 -36.19 5.72 -24.82
C GLY A 776 -35.01 5.06 -25.54
N VAL A 777 -33.81 5.60 -25.33
CA VAL A 777 -32.55 5.12 -25.93
C VAL A 777 -31.92 4.02 -25.07
N THR A 778 -31.41 2.98 -25.73
CA THR A 778 -30.67 1.87 -25.11
C THR A 778 -29.41 1.59 -25.92
N SER A 779 -28.27 1.53 -25.23
CA SER A 779 -26.97 1.29 -25.88
C SER A 779 -26.71 -0.19 -26.10
N VAL A 780 -26.11 -0.52 -27.23
CA VAL A 780 -25.47 -1.81 -27.53
C VAL A 780 -23.96 -1.59 -27.46
N GLY A 781 -23.37 -2.00 -26.34
CA GLY A 781 -21.93 -1.83 -26.12
C GLY A 781 -21.06 -2.60 -27.10
N MET A 782 -19.84 -2.12 -27.29
CA MET A 782 -18.81 -2.72 -28.14
C MET A 782 -18.13 -3.88 -27.44
N LEU A 783 -17.82 -4.94 -28.20
CA LEU A 783 -17.12 -6.10 -27.68
C LEU A 783 -15.65 -5.77 -27.33
N THR A 784 -15.20 -6.18 -26.15
CA THR A 784 -13.81 -6.06 -25.68
C THR A 784 -13.44 -7.22 -24.74
N THR A 785 -12.17 -7.32 -24.33
CA THR A 785 -11.64 -8.32 -23.40
C THR A 785 -12.30 -8.22 -22.01
N ASN A 786 -12.52 -9.37 -21.40
CA ASN A 786 -13.04 -9.48 -20.03
C ASN A 786 -11.97 -9.99 -19.06
N ARG A 787 -12.12 -9.71 -17.76
CA ARG A 787 -11.26 -10.31 -16.73
C ARG A 787 -11.45 -11.84 -16.67
N GLY A 788 -10.38 -12.57 -16.41
CA GLY A 788 -10.24 -14.02 -16.43
C GLY A 788 -10.01 -14.53 -17.85
N SER A 789 -11.04 -14.46 -18.69
CA SER A 789 -10.99 -14.83 -20.12
C SER A 789 -12.26 -14.37 -20.85
N GLY A 790 -12.23 -14.46 -22.17
CA GLY A 790 -13.38 -14.15 -23.02
C GLY A 790 -13.63 -12.66 -23.20
N THR A 791 -14.86 -12.31 -23.57
CA THR A 791 -15.24 -10.96 -23.99
C THR A 791 -16.45 -10.43 -23.23
N VAL A 792 -16.53 -9.11 -23.12
CA VAL A 792 -17.64 -8.36 -22.53
C VAL A 792 -18.02 -7.22 -23.49
N ARG A 793 -19.26 -6.74 -23.42
CA ARG A 793 -19.67 -5.53 -24.15
C ARG A 793 -19.58 -4.32 -23.23
N ALA A 794 -19.00 -3.22 -23.69
CA ALA A 794 -18.85 -1.98 -22.92
C ALA A 794 -19.29 -0.78 -23.74
N SER A 795 -19.76 0.29 -23.07
CA SER A 795 -20.19 1.52 -23.73
C SER A 795 -19.56 2.76 -23.08
N GLY A 796 -19.34 3.81 -23.88
CA GLY A 796 -19.04 5.16 -23.44
C GLY A 796 -17.68 5.69 -23.87
N SER A 797 -17.36 6.91 -23.47
CA SER A 797 -16.10 7.56 -23.87
C SER A 797 -14.84 6.81 -23.38
N SER A 798 -14.97 5.97 -22.34
CA SER A 798 -13.92 5.05 -21.87
C SER A 798 -13.62 3.90 -22.85
N VAL A 799 -14.53 3.62 -23.79
CA VAL A 799 -14.37 2.69 -24.92
C VAL A 799 -13.81 3.42 -26.15
N SER A 800 -14.14 4.70 -26.33
CA SER A 800 -13.62 5.51 -27.44
C SER A 800 -12.15 5.89 -27.29
N ALA A 801 -11.74 6.32 -26.09
CA ALA A 801 -10.35 6.72 -25.79
C ALA A 801 -9.31 5.65 -26.16
N PRO A 802 -9.48 4.35 -25.82
CA PRO A 802 -8.51 3.32 -26.19
C PRO A 802 -8.44 3.07 -27.70
N LEU A 803 -9.53 3.26 -28.45
CA LEU A 803 -9.46 3.19 -29.91
C LEU A 803 -8.53 4.25 -30.48
N VAL A 804 -8.65 5.49 -30.00
CA VAL A 804 -7.78 6.59 -30.43
C VAL A 804 -6.34 6.36 -29.95
N SER A 805 -6.14 5.85 -28.73
CA SER A 805 -4.81 5.46 -28.24
C SER A 805 -4.11 4.47 -29.18
N GLY A 806 -4.83 3.48 -29.70
CA GLY A 806 -4.31 2.55 -30.70
C GLY A 806 -4.03 3.21 -32.06
N VAL A 807 -4.88 4.14 -32.51
CA VAL A 807 -4.61 4.94 -33.73
C VAL A 807 -3.34 5.78 -33.56
N VAL A 808 -3.15 6.41 -32.40
CA VAL A 808 -1.93 7.17 -32.08
C VAL A 808 -0.70 6.25 -32.09
N ALA A 809 -0.79 5.05 -31.51
CA ALA A 809 0.32 4.11 -31.53
C ALA A 809 0.72 3.72 -32.96
N ARG A 810 -0.25 3.53 -33.86
CA ARG A 810 0.01 3.25 -35.28
C ARG A 810 0.59 4.45 -36.03
N LEU A 811 0.13 5.67 -35.73
CA LEU A 811 0.73 6.90 -36.24
C LEU A 811 2.21 6.98 -35.84
N MET A 812 2.53 6.66 -34.59
CA MET A 812 3.89 6.68 -34.07
C MET A 812 4.77 5.58 -34.66
N GLN A 813 4.23 4.38 -34.91
CA GLN A 813 4.91 3.33 -35.67
C GLN A 813 5.33 3.83 -37.07
N LYS A 814 4.51 4.68 -37.72
CA LYS A 814 4.82 5.30 -39.02
C LYS A 814 5.79 6.47 -38.95
N GLY A 815 6.38 6.76 -37.79
CA GLY A 815 7.36 7.83 -37.59
C GLY A 815 6.77 9.19 -37.22
N ASN A 816 5.46 9.31 -37.03
CA ASN A 816 4.87 10.55 -36.53
C ASN A 816 5.20 10.73 -35.06
N SER A 817 5.62 11.92 -34.66
CA SER A 817 5.94 12.23 -33.28
C SER A 817 5.55 13.67 -32.94
N GLY A 818 5.53 13.98 -31.64
CA GLY A 818 5.08 15.27 -31.12
C GLY A 818 3.57 15.34 -30.96
N VAL A 819 3.10 15.80 -29.80
CA VAL A 819 1.68 15.82 -29.45
C VAL A 819 0.86 16.63 -30.45
N GLU A 820 1.35 17.81 -30.84
CA GLU A 820 0.62 18.72 -31.73
C GLU A 820 0.57 18.23 -33.18
N ASN A 821 1.62 17.56 -33.65
CA ASN A 821 1.60 16.93 -34.96
C ASN A 821 0.59 15.77 -35.00
N ILE A 822 0.57 14.92 -33.95
CA ILE A 822 -0.43 13.85 -33.81
C ILE A 822 -1.85 14.45 -33.76
N ARG A 823 -2.07 15.50 -32.95
CA ARG A 823 -3.35 16.21 -32.88
C ARG A 823 -3.78 16.73 -34.25
N SER A 824 -2.87 17.36 -34.99
CA SER A 824 -3.13 17.90 -36.33
C SER A 824 -3.49 16.80 -37.33
N ILE A 825 -2.77 15.68 -37.33
CA ILE A 825 -3.06 14.54 -38.20
C ILE A 825 -4.45 13.97 -37.87
N LEU A 826 -4.72 13.65 -36.61
CA LEU A 826 -6.03 13.11 -36.19
C LEU A 826 -7.20 14.00 -36.63
N ARG A 827 -7.08 15.32 -36.46
CA ARG A 827 -8.13 16.26 -36.85
C ARG A 827 -8.27 16.41 -38.37
N SER A 828 -7.17 16.36 -39.12
CA SER A 828 -7.17 16.55 -40.58
C SER A 828 -7.54 15.29 -41.37
N THR A 829 -7.36 14.09 -40.81
CA THR A 829 -7.70 12.80 -41.45
C THR A 829 -9.05 12.24 -41.00
N ALA A 830 -9.77 12.98 -40.15
CA ALA A 830 -11.06 12.58 -39.62
C ALA A 830 -12.09 12.31 -40.74
N SER A 831 -12.85 11.22 -40.63
CA SER A 831 -13.61 10.65 -41.76
C SER A 831 -14.69 11.53 -42.38
N GLN A 832 -15.30 12.41 -41.58
CA GLN A 832 -16.32 13.36 -42.00
C GLN A 832 -16.27 14.56 -41.04
N PHE A 833 -15.84 15.72 -41.53
CA PHE A 833 -16.10 16.98 -40.83
C PHE A 833 -17.58 17.27 -41.01
N GLY A 834 -18.31 17.45 -39.92
CA GLY A 834 -19.61 18.06 -40.07
C GLY A 834 -20.80 17.10 -40.23
N THR A 835 -20.85 15.84 -39.75
CA THR A 835 -22.14 15.07 -39.73
C THR A 835 -22.31 14.05 -38.60
N ALA A 836 -22.78 14.47 -37.41
CA ALA A 836 -23.42 13.59 -36.43
C ALA A 836 -24.94 13.68 -36.62
N PRO A 837 -25.65 12.56 -36.90
CA PRO A 837 -27.09 12.63 -37.12
C PRO A 837 -27.84 12.40 -35.81
N LEU A 838 -28.59 13.41 -35.39
CA LEU A 838 -29.49 13.48 -34.23
C LEU A 838 -28.79 13.68 -32.86
N ASP A 839 -29.16 14.77 -32.19
CA ASP A 839 -29.02 14.89 -30.73
C ASP A 839 -29.89 13.83 -30.05
N SER A 840 -29.36 13.13 -29.05
CA SER A 840 -30.15 12.28 -28.16
C SER A 840 -31.25 13.14 -27.52
N ARG A 841 -32.53 12.87 -27.85
CA ARG A 841 -33.69 13.73 -27.52
C ARG A 841 -34.06 13.79 -26.03
N LEU A 842 -33.18 13.40 -25.11
CA LEU A 842 -33.31 13.85 -23.72
C LEU A 842 -33.01 15.36 -23.74
N SER A 843 -34.03 16.18 -23.50
CA SER A 843 -33.97 17.65 -23.55
C SER A 843 -32.71 18.19 -22.86
N GLY A 844 -31.75 18.68 -23.64
CA GLY A 844 -30.48 19.21 -23.14
C GLY A 844 -29.26 18.94 -24.02
N TYR A 845 -29.35 18.02 -24.99
CA TYR A 845 -28.22 17.67 -25.84
C TYR A 845 -28.12 18.62 -27.05
N THR A 846 -27.07 19.45 -27.11
CA THR A 846 -26.69 20.20 -28.32
C THR A 846 -25.21 20.01 -28.55
N PHE A 847 -24.84 19.27 -29.59
CA PHE A 847 -23.45 19.25 -30.08
C PHE A 847 -23.13 20.64 -30.64
N ASP A 848 -22.17 21.35 -30.05
CA ASP A 848 -21.97 22.81 -30.22
C ASP A 848 -21.39 23.28 -31.59
N GLY A 849 -21.49 22.43 -32.62
CA GLY A 849 -21.37 22.82 -34.02
C GLY A 849 -20.03 22.51 -34.69
N GLU A 850 -19.00 22.09 -33.95
CA GLU A 850 -17.81 21.44 -34.52
C GLU A 850 -17.97 19.92 -34.39
N ARG A 851 -18.26 19.25 -35.51
CA ARG A 851 -18.51 17.81 -35.50
C ARG A 851 -17.16 17.12 -35.68
N GLU A 852 -16.57 16.61 -34.59
CA GLU A 852 -15.27 15.96 -34.66
C GLU A 852 -15.42 14.62 -35.38
N GLY A 853 -14.82 14.51 -36.57
CA GLY A 853 -14.93 13.28 -37.33
C GLY A 853 -14.31 12.09 -36.59
N ILE A 854 -14.53 10.88 -37.09
CA ILE A 854 -13.98 9.68 -36.47
C ILE A 854 -12.50 9.52 -36.81
N ALA A 855 -11.70 9.26 -35.78
CA ALA A 855 -10.27 9.01 -35.89
C ALA A 855 -9.97 7.91 -36.92
N LYS A 856 -8.97 8.15 -37.77
CA LYS A 856 -8.46 7.18 -38.74
C LYS A 856 -6.92 7.20 -38.74
N PRO A 857 -6.26 6.03 -38.76
CA PRO A 857 -4.86 5.94 -39.13
C PRO A 857 -4.73 6.32 -40.61
N PRO A 858 -3.64 6.98 -41.01
CA PRO A 858 -3.35 7.31 -42.39
C PRO A 858 -3.14 6.06 -43.26
#